data_AF-A0A6P8EDS6-F1
#
_entry.id   AF-A0A6P8EDS6-F1
#
_cell.length_a   1.000
_cell.length_b   1.000
_cell.length_c   1.000
_cell.angle_alpha   90.00
_cell.angle_beta   90.00
_cell.angle_gamma   90.00
#
_symmetry.space_group_name_H-M   'P 1'
#
loop_
_entity.id
_entity.type
_entity.pdbx_description
1 polymer ?
#
loop_
_entity_poly.entity_id
_entity_poly.type
_entity_poly.pdbx_seq_one_letter_code
_entity_poly.pdbx_strand_id
1 'polypeptide(L)'
;MTSISKSLKSVWSKKHSLREAFEQVLLFGLQWEDLEEHFDFIAKSMDEKFESLKARERLANERLRALESKEKEVAAMMQKKVEDSDVAILMKQRKLDLLQRGIDERATELKKEEDELLSMRVSVEEYYGMFQMKQQELDELQRMIKASTEELRIREDKLNVVRSSLTECSEGLNEKTKSLQSVQDALRDCSSELDLKREELQLVQCDIGKFSRQLDSKSEILRACDEAVEMKNQELLSLQNSTEERAREVEKKERHLISIGRMIDECDKELKSKERDHDAIMMSIKSSSAELDAKKSKLVALEKSLKDLSAELRSRERKVNSLKMQSKCCTEEIDSRKEELGSLQRTIKKVGGDLELKRREYAAIHTLIKNHSVELEMKKKQLKSLNTLVVEWGEKVKFREKRHSSVQKLVTECSEELMSKQMQLDIVKRSIEECSDWRRDESDSIRARRDECDKDIEVKMEQCRLLEVSIVKRSEMLAVREKQLEDQLGELKSQQELLRRIEVELRERSYSVCSEVKIDHPSDNSAPLKDAMDLQLFLCEFLGRHDLAQQKVLDVIQSSFDPAKLVLEVLQQFEMPSPTNRERKFNVSITKRSCLLLLRHLSEVSAHIMPQVTKAAMNLAFRWKAQLGPSTNSSFEVLAFLKLLVVYELASAFYPEELENLIDSLSDRKQADELREALGLSREITAHLPPPVPRLHVPRQGMKRPNLRGPKIDNYLHVKPQHVNKRRRSVHERLGPQCSAN
;
A
#
# COMPACT_ATOMS: atom_id res chain seq x y z
N MET A 1 26.76 6.02 130.22
CA MET A 1 27.68 5.32 131.16
C MET A 1 28.56 6.23 132.00
N THR A 2 29.12 7.31 131.45
CA THR A 2 30.02 8.25 132.18
C THR A 2 29.36 8.90 133.41
N SER A 3 28.09 9.30 133.31
CA SER A 3 27.32 9.85 134.44
C SER A 3 27.09 8.81 135.55
N ILE A 4 26.70 7.57 135.19
CA ILE A 4 26.49 6.47 136.14
C ILE A 4 27.80 6.11 136.86
N SER A 5 28.93 6.09 136.16
CA SER A 5 30.26 5.86 136.76
C SER A 5 30.63 6.95 137.78
N LYS A 6 30.36 8.22 137.47
CA LYS A 6 30.59 9.34 138.39
C LYS A 6 29.70 9.23 139.64
N SER A 7 28.43 8.88 139.48
CA SER A 7 27.51 8.68 140.60
C SER A 7 27.91 7.50 141.48
N LEU A 8 28.38 6.38 140.89
CA LEU A 8 28.85 5.21 141.63
C LEU A 8 30.09 5.55 142.47
N LYS A 9 31.06 6.28 141.90
CA LYS A 9 32.21 6.82 142.66
C LYS A 9 31.78 7.74 143.81
N SER A 10 30.75 8.56 143.61
CA SER A 10 30.20 9.39 144.68
C SER A 10 29.56 8.58 145.80
N VAL A 11 28.93 7.43 145.51
CA VAL A 11 28.38 6.52 146.54
C VAL A 11 29.49 5.98 147.43
N TRP A 12 30.63 5.58 146.85
CA TRP A 12 31.80 5.14 147.61
C TRP A 12 32.38 6.24 148.51
N SER A 13 32.53 7.46 147.99
CA SER A 13 32.96 8.61 148.80
C SER A 13 31.96 8.93 149.93
N LYS A 14 30.66 8.82 149.68
CA LYS A 14 29.61 9.05 150.70
C LYS A 14 29.58 7.96 151.77
N LYS A 15 29.79 6.68 151.41
CA LYS A 15 29.96 5.59 152.38
C LYS A 15 31.10 5.90 153.34
N HIS A 16 32.24 6.37 152.81
CA HIS A 16 33.39 6.76 153.63
C HIS A 16 33.08 7.94 154.56
N SER A 17 32.42 9.00 154.07
CA SER A 17 32.02 10.12 154.94
C SER A 17 30.98 9.70 156.00
N LEU A 18 30.10 8.74 155.70
CA LEU A 18 29.14 8.20 156.68
C LEU A 18 29.86 7.41 157.78
N ARG A 19 30.93 6.66 157.43
CA ARG A 19 31.79 5.95 158.39
C ARG A 19 32.46 6.91 159.37
N GLU A 20 33.07 7.98 158.85
CA GLU A 20 33.68 9.03 159.68
C GLU A 20 32.65 9.71 160.61
N ALA A 21 31.43 9.95 160.13
CA ALA A 21 30.36 10.51 160.95
C ALA A 21 29.83 9.54 162.01
N PHE A 22 29.76 8.24 161.69
CA PHE A 22 29.35 7.20 162.64
C PHE A 22 30.36 7.01 163.78
N GLU A 23 31.67 7.08 163.48
CA GLU A 23 32.74 7.03 164.49
C GLU A 23 32.70 8.22 165.49
N GLN A 24 32.05 9.34 165.13
CA GLN A 24 31.89 10.51 166.00
C GLN A 24 30.65 10.44 166.93
N VAL A 25 29.77 9.45 166.79
CA VAL A 25 28.50 9.36 167.53
C VAL A 25 28.46 8.09 168.40
N LEU A 26 28.85 8.19 169.67
CA LEU A 26 28.92 7.08 170.65
C LEU A 26 27.56 6.77 171.33
N LEU A 27 26.43 6.72 170.61
CA LEU A 27 25.11 6.61 171.26
C LEU A 27 24.04 5.71 170.60
N PHE A 28 24.38 4.77 169.71
CA PHE A 28 23.39 3.82 169.18
C PHE A 28 23.91 2.37 169.16
N GLY A 29 23.07 1.44 169.64
CA GLY A 29 23.34 0.00 169.76
C GLY A 29 23.24 -0.80 168.45
N LEU A 30 23.67 -0.22 167.33
CA LEU A 30 23.86 -0.92 166.05
C LEU A 30 25.37 -1.00 165.80
N GLN A 31 25.90 -2.19 165.47
CA GLN A 31 27.32 -2.32 165.12
C GLN A 31 27.51 -1.85 163.67
N TRP A 32 28.48 -0.98 163.42
CA TRP A 32 28.79 -0.48 162.07
C TRP A 32 29.01 -1.61 161.06
N GLU A 33 29.52 -2.76 161.53
CA GLU A 33 29.75 -3.97 160.73
C GLU A 33 28.48 -4.45 159.99
N ASP A 34 27.31 -4.44 160.64
CA ASP A 34 26.06 -4.86 160.00
C ASP A 34 25.65 -3.89 158.87
N LEU A 35 25.83 -2.59 159.08
CA LEU A 35 25.57 -1.55 158.08
C LEU A 35 26.60 -1.58 156.95
N GLU A 36 27.87 -1.83 157.28
CA GLU A 36 28.99 -1.91 156.37
C GLU A 36 28.85 -3.09 155.41
N GLU A 37 28.46 -4.27 155.90
CA GLU A 37 28.11 -5.44 155.09
C GLU A 37 26.95 -5.15 154.13
N HIS A 38 25.89 -4.50 154.62
CA HIS A 38 24.77 -4.09 153.77
C HIS A 38 25.21 -3.10 152.68
N PHE A 39 26.05 -2.11 153.02
CA PHE A 39 26.58 -1.17 152.04
C PHE A 39 27.54 -1.85 151.04
N ASP A 40 28.38 -2.80 151.47
CA ASP A 40 29.27 -3.56 150.59
C ASP A 40 28.49 -4.49 149.66
N PHE A 41 27.43 -5.13 150.16
CA PHE A 41 26.53 -5.93 149.33
C PHE A 41 25.84 -5.09 148.27
N ILE A 42 25.30 -3.92 148.65
CA ILE A 42 24.68 -2.98 147.70
C ILE A 42 25.71 -2.51 146.67
N ALA A 43 26.91 -2.14 147.11
CA ALA A 43 27.93 -1.62 146.22
C ALA A 43 28.45 -2.70 145.26
N LYS A 44 28.67 -3.93 145.73
CA LYS A 44 28.99 -5.08 144.88
C LYS A 44 27.88 -5.39 143.87
N SER A 45 26.62 -5.37 144.29
CA SER A 45 25.48 -5.57 143.39
C SER A 45 25.37 -4.45 142.35
N MET A 46 25.66 -3.21 142.73
CA MET A 46 25.68 -2.07 141.81
C MET A 46 26.84 -2.16 140.82
N ASP A 47 28.03 -2.59 141.25
CA ASP A 47 29.17 -2.83 140.36
C ASP A 47 28.91 -3.99 139.38
N GLU A 48 28.36 -5.11 139.85
CA GLU A 48 27.97 -6.25 139.01
C GLU A 48 26.93 -5.84 137.96
N LYS A 49 25.90 -5.07 138.35
CA LYS A 49 24.92 -4.51 137.41
C LYS A 49 25.55 -3.49 136.46
N PHE A 50 26.50 -2.68 136.91
CA PHE A 50 27.19 -1.71 136.07
C PHE A 50 28.08 -2.38 135.02
N GLU A 51 28.82 -3.44 135.39
CA GLU A 51 29.61 -4.24 134.44
C GLU A 51 28.71 -5.03 133.47
N SER A 52 27.59 -5.58 133.94
CA SER A 52 26.56 -6.18 133.08
C SER A 52 26.00 -5.16 132.07
N LEU A 53 25.75 -3.91 132.52
CA LEU A 53 25.33 -2.82 131.64
C LEU A 53 26.42 -2.43 130.63
N LYS A 54 27.71 -2.40 131.00
CA LYS A 54 28.81 -2.20 130.05
C LYS A 54 28.88 -3.31 129.01
N ALA A 55 28.76 -4.56 129.43
CA ALA A 55 28.77 -5.70 128.52
C ALA A 55 27.60 -5.61 127.52
N ARG A 56 26.40 -5.24 128.01
CA ARG A 56 25.22 -5.03 127.15
C ARG A 56 25.39 -3.85 126.20
N GLU A 57 26.02 -2.76 126.63
CA GLU A 57 26.35 -1.60 125.78
C GLU A 57 27.36 -1.99 124.68
N ARG A 58 28.41 -2.76 125.01
CA ARG A 58 29.37 -3.26 124.01
C ARG A 58 28.67 -4.14 122.97
N LEU A 59 27.85 -5.09 123.41
CA LEU A 59 27.10 -5.99 122.52
C LEU A 59 26.08 -5.22 121.67
N ALA A 60 25.43 -4.20 122.22
CA ALA A 60 24.53 -3.32 121.46
C ALA A 60 25.30 -2.52 120.39
N ASN A 61 26.49 -1.99 120.72
CA ASN A 61 27.34 -1.28 119.76
C ASN A 61 27.87 -2.20 118.65
N GLU A 62 28.23 -3.45 118.98
CA GLU A 62 28.62 -4.46 117.98
C GLU A 62 27.47 -4.81 117.05
N ARG A 63 26.25 -5.00 117.59
CA ARG A 63 25.04 -5.20 116.77
C ARG A 63 24.74 -3.99 115.89
N LEU A 64 24.92 -2.77 116.40
CA LEU A 64 24.73 -1.55 115.61
C LEU A 64 25.71 -1.51 114.43
N ARG A 65 27.00 -1.77 114.66
CA ARG A 65 28.00 -1.86 113.57
C ARG A 65 27.68 -2.95 112.56
N ALA A 66 27.19 -4.11 113.02
CA ALA A 66 26.79 -5.20 112.14
C ALA A 66 25.55 -4.82 111.30
N LEU A 67 24.59 -4.11 111.87
CA LEU A 67 23.43 -3.58 111.16
C LEU A 67 23.84 -2.51 110.14
N GLU A 68 24.70 -1.55 110.52
CA GLU A 68 25.26 -0.55 109.61
C GLU A 68 26.02 -1.20 108.44
N SER A 69 26.77 -2.27 108.70
CA SER A 69 27.44 -3.04 107.64
C SER A 69 26.45 -3.71 106.70
N LYS A 70 25.38 -4.34 107.24
CA LYS A 70 24.33 -4.96 106.43
C LYS A 70 23.53 -3.94 105.65
N GLU A 71 23.26 -2.76 106.22
CA GLU A 71 22.59 -1.66 105.55
C GLU A 71 23.42 -1.18 104.36
N LYS A 72 24.73 -0.99 104.53
CA LYS A 72 25.65 -0.66 103.42
C LYS A 72 25.67 -1.74 102.34
N GLU A 73 25.66 -3.01 102.72
CA GLU A 73 25.64 -4.13 101.77
C GLU A 73 24.34 -4.17 100.96
N VAL A 74 23.19 -3.99 101.62
CA VAL A 74 21.88 -3.91 100.97
C VAL A 74 21.81 -2.68 100.06
N ALA A 75 22.31 -1.53 100.50
CA ALA A 75 22.36 -0.32 99.69
C ALA A 75 23.22 -0.52 98.43
N ALA A 76 24.40 -1.14 98.56
CA ALA A 76 25.26 -1.47 97.42
C ALA A 76 24.60 -2.46 96.46
N MET A 77 23.90 -3.47 96.97
CA MET A 77 23.14 -4.43 96.15
C MET A 77 21.99 -3.75 95.39
N MET A 78 21.25 -2.87 96.05
CA MET A 78 20.17 -2.09 95.42
C MET A 78 20.72 -1.16 94.35
N GLN A 79 21.81 -0.44 94.65
CA GLN A 79 22.47 0.44 93.68
C GLN A 79 22.91 -0.34 92.44
N LYS A 80 23.58 -1.49 92.61
CA LYS A 80 23.99 -2.35 91.49
C LYS A 80 22.79 -2.80 90.65
N LYS A 81 21.68 -3.21 91.28
CA LYS A 81 20.47 -3.63 90.54
C LYS A 81 19.82 -2.49 89.76
N VAL A 82 19.88 -1.26 90.29
CA VAL A 82 19.41 -0.07 89.59
C VAL A 82 20.29 0.21 88.38
N GLU A 83 21.61 0.20 88.55
CA GLU A 83 22.58 0.37 87.46
C GLU A 83 22.41 -0.69 86.35
N ASP A 84 22.27 -1.97 86.72
CA ASP A 84 22.02 -3.07 85.78
C ASP A 84 20.69 -2.87 85.02
N SER A 85 19.67 -2.36 85.69
CA SER A 85 18.36 -2.07 85.10
C SER A 85 18.41 -0.87 84.16
N ASP A 86 19.15 0.18 84.51
CA ASP A 86 19.34 1.37 83.70
C ASP A 86 20.09 1.02 82.40
N VAL A 87 21.13 0.20 82.48
CA VAL A 87 21.83 -0.32 81.29
C VAL A 87 20.87 -1.13 80.39
N ALA A 88 20.03 -1.99 80.97
CA ALA A 88 19.06 -2.76 80.21
C ALA A 88 17.98 -1.87 79.55
N ILE A 89 17.53 -0.81 80.22
CA ILE A 89 16.59 0.18 79.67
C ILE A 89 17.24 0.93 78.50
N LEU A 90 18.47 1.40 78.65
CA LEU A 90 19.21 2.10 77.59
C LEU A 90 19.42 1.21 76.36
N MET A 91 19.74 -0.07 76.55
CA MET A 91 19.85 -1.02 75.43
C MET A 91 18.51 -1.21 74.71
N LYS A 92 17.40 -1.32 75.45
CA LYS A 92 16.06 -1.43 74.86
C LYS A 92 15.67 -0.15 74.12
N GLN A 93 15.95 1.02 74.69
CA GLN A 93 15.70 2.31 74.04
C GLN A 93 16.47 2.42 72.72
N ARG A 94 17.76 2.06 72.72
CA ARG A 94 18.59 2.08 71.51
C ARG A 94 18.07 1.13 70.42
N LYS A 95 17.56 -0.06 70.80
CA LYS A 95 16.89 -0.98 69.87
C LYS A 95 15.62 -0.37 69.30
N LEU A 96 14.83 0.30 70.13
CA LEU A 96 13.62 0.99 69.70
C LEU A 96 13.94 2.11 68.71
N ASP A 97 14.96 2.93 68.98
CA ASP A 97 15.39 4.02 68.10
C ASP A 97 15.93 3.50 66.76
N LEU A 98 16.60 2.35 66.75
CA LEU A 98 17.02 1.67 65.52
C LEU A 98 15.82 1.19 64.70
N LEU A 99 14.85 0.56 65.34
CA LEU A 99 13.63 0.10 64.67
C LEU A 99 12.81 1.28 64.12
N GLN A 100 12.68 2.37 64.89
CA GLN A 100 11.97 3.56 64.47
C GLN A 100 12.60 4.18 63.22
N ARG A 101 13.94 4.30 63.19
CA ARG A 101 14.65 4.77 61.99
C ARG A 101 14.40 3.87 60.77
N GLY A 102 14.41 2.55 60.95
CA GLY A 102 14.10 1.62 59.87
C GLY A 102 12.66 1.75 59.35
N ILE A 103 11.70 2.06 60.22
CA ILE A 103 10.31 2.35 59.82
C ILE A 103 10.25 3.66 59.03
N ASP A 104 10.91 4.71 59.51
CA ASP A 104 10.91 6.02 58.87
C ASP A 104 11.58 5.95 57.48
N GLU A 105 12.70 5.25 57.36
CA GLU A 105 13.38 4.99 56.08
C GLU A 105 12.44 4.29 55.09
N ARG A 106 11.80 3.19 55.50
CA ARG A 106 10.81 2.48 54.65
C ARG A 106 9.62 3.35 54.28
N ALA A 107 9.13 4.20 55.18
CA ALA A 107 8.03 5.11 54.89
C ALA A 107 8.43 6.13 53.80
N THR A 108 9.66 6.65 53.84
CA THR A 108 10.16 7.55 52.79
C THR A 108 10.40 6.85 51.46
N GLU A 109 10.84 5.58 51.47
CA GLU A 109 10.99 4.77 50.27
C GLU A 109 9.62 4.48 49.63
N LEU A 110 8.64 4.05 50.41
CA LEU A 110 7.26 3.86 49.95
C LEU A 110 6.67 5.13 49.36
N LYS A 111 6.94 6.29 49.97
CA LYS A 111 6.46 7.57 49.45
C LYS A 111 7.06 7.89 48.07
N LYS A 112 8.34 7.60 47.87
CA LYS A 112 9.00 7.76 46.56
C LYS A 112 8.42 6.80 45.52
N GLU A 113 8.21 5.54 45.87
CA GLU A 113 7.58 4.55 44.99
C GLU A 113 6.16 4.98 44.60
N GLU A 114 5.38 5.51 45.56
CA GLU A 114 4.04 6.05 45.29
C GLU A 114 4.08 7.23 44.31
N ASP A 115 5.01 8.17 44.50
CA ASP A 115 5.17 9.33 43.62
C ASP A 115 5.65 8.92 42.21
N GLU A 116 6.53 7.93 42.10
CA GLU A 116 6.96 7.33 40.82
C GLU A 116 5.78 6.65 40.11
N LEU A 117 4.97 5.86 40.83
CA LEU A 117 3.77 5.23 40.27
C LEU A 117 2.72 6.25 39.82
N LEU A 118 2.57 7.35 40.55
CA LEU A 118 1.72 8.48 40.15
C LEU A 118 2.22 9.13 38.85
N SER A 119 3.53 9.35 38.73
CA SER A 119 4.13 9.87 37.49
C SER A 119 3.91 8.90 36.31
N MET A 120 4.11 7.60 36.53
CA MET A 120 3.83 6.58 35.51
C MET A 120 2.36 6.58 35.10
N ARG A 121 1.41 6.66 36.05
CA ARG A 121 -0.03 6.71 35.77
C ARG A 121 -0.39 7.88 34.86
N VAL A 122 0.09 9.09 35.18
CA VAL A 122 -0.17 10.29 34.37
C VAL A 122 0.37 10.09 32.95
N SER A 123 1.59 9.57 32.80
CA SER A 123 2.15 9.31 31.47
C SER A 123 1.32 8.30 30.66
N VAL A 124 0.81 7.24 31.30
CA VAL A 124 -0.05 6.25 30.64
C VAL A 124 -1.38 6.86 30.21
N GLU A 125 -1.98 7.74 31.02
CA GLU A 125 -3.19 8.47 30.67
C GLU A 125 -2.96 9.42 29.47
N GLU A 126 -1.82 10.09 29.41
CA GLU A 126 -1.42 10.92 28.25
C GLU A 126 -1.27 10.06 26.98
N TYR A 127 -0.56 8.93 27.06
CA TYR A 127 -0.43 8.00 25.95
C TYR A 127 -1.78 7.44 25.49
N TYR A 128 -2.68 7.14 26.44
CA TYR A 128 -4.02 6.68 26.13
C TYR A 128 -4.85 7.76 25.43
N GLY A 129 -4.76 9.02 25.88
CA GLY A 129 -5.37 10.16 25.21
C GLY A 129 -4.87 10.36 23.78
N MET A 130 -3.56 10.27 23.56
CA MET A 130 -2.98 10.31 22.20
C MET A 130 -3.46 9.14 21.33
N PHE A 131 -3.53 7.93 21.89
CA PHE A 131 -4.03 6.76 21.18
C PHE A 131 -5.49 6.96 20.76
N GLN A 132 -6.35 7.48 21.64
CA GLN A 132 -7.73 7.80 21.31
C GLN A 132 -7.85 8.84 20.19
N MET A 133 -7.04 9.90 20.22
CA MET A 133 -7.01 10.90 19.14
C MET A 133 -6.58 10.28 17.81
N LYS A 134 -5.56 9.41 17.81
CA LYS A 134 -5.13 8.68 16.61
C LYS A 134 -6.18 7.69 16.11
N GLN A 135 -6.93 7.05 17.01
CA GLN A 135 -8.06 6.22 16.64
C GLN A 135 -9.16 7.04 15.95
N GLN A 136 -9.49 8.23 16.47
CA GLN A 136 -10.46 9.13 15.84
C GLN A 136 -10.00 9.63 14.47
N GLU A 137 -8.73 10.01 14.33
CA GLU A 137 -8.14 10.37 13.03
C GLU A 137 -8.25 9.21 12.02
N LEU A 138 -7.98 7.98 12.45
CA LEU A 138 -8.11 6.79 11.61
C LEU A 138 -9.56 6.56 11.16
N ASP A 139 -10.52 6.70 12.08
CA ASP A 139 -11.95 6.55 11.78
C ASP A 139 -12.43 7.61 10.78
N GLU A 140 -11.92 8.85 10.88
CA GLU A 140 -12.17 9.92 9.91
C GLU A 140 -11.60 9.59 8.52
N LEU A 141 -10.34 9.17 8.46
CA LEU A 141 -9.70 8.75 7.22
C LEU A 141 -10.44 7.59 6.56
N GLN A 142 -10.88 6.60 7.33
CA GLN A 142 -11.68 5.49 6.80
C GLN A 142 -13.01 5.97 6.21
N ARG A 143 -13.65 6.96 6.84
CA ARG A 143 -14.91 7.54 6.33
C ARG A 143 -14.69 8.30 5.02
N MET A 144 -13.62 9.09 4.93
CA MET A 144 -13.24 9.80 3.69
C MET A 144 -12.90 8.83 2.55
N ILE A 145 -12.20 7.73 2.85
CA ILE A 145 -11.90 6.69 1.85
C ILE A 145 -13.19 6.04 1.35
N LYS A 146 -14.12 5.69 2.24
CA LYS A 146 -15.43 5.12 1.85
C LYS A 146 -16.21 6.09 0.95
N ALA A 147 -16.28 7.37 1.32
CA ALA A 147 -16.94 8.40 0.50
C ALA A 147 -16.28 8.54 -0.88
N SER A 148 -14.96 8.64 -0.93
CA SER A 148 -14.20 8.77 -2.19
C SER A 148 -14.37 7.54 -3.09
N THR A 149 -14.43 6.33 -2.50
CA THR A 149 -14.66 5.09 -3.23
C THR A 149 -16.05 5.06 -3.86
N GLU A 150 -17.07 5.49 -3.13
CA GLU A 150 -18.44 5.58 -3.66
C GLU A 150 -18.56 6.63 -4.76
N GLU A 151 -17.90 7.79 -4.62
CA GLU A 151 -17.87 8.76 -5.70
C GLU A 151 -17.19 8.23 -6.97
N LEU A 152 -16.09 7.47 -6.82
CA LEU A 152 -15.42 6.83 -7.95
C LEU A 152 -16.33 5.80 -8.62
N ARG A 153 -17.08 5.02 -7.84
CA ARG A 153 -18.09 4.08 -8.35
C ARG A 153 -19.16 4.80 -9.18
N ILE A 154 -19.69 5.92 -8.68
CA ILE A 154 -20.67 6.74 -9.41
C ILE A 154 -20.07 7.32 -10.70
N ARG A 155 -18.80 7.76 -10.68
CA ARG A 155 -18.11 8.24 -11.88
C ARG A 155 -17.88 7.12 -12.90
N GLU A 156 -17.55 5.92 -12.45
CA GLU A 156 -17.40 4.74 -13.31
C GLU A 156 -18.74 4.36 -13.96
N ASP A 157 -19.83 4.36 -13.20
CA ASP A 157 -21.18 4.11 -13.73
C ASP A 157 -21.54 5.13 -14.83
N LYS A 158 -21.26 6.43 -14.60
CA LYS A 158 -21.45 7.48 -15.63
C LYS A 158 -20.59 7.25 -16.86
N LEU A 159 -19.32 6.89 -16.70
CA LEU A 159 -18.43 6.59 -17.83
C LEU A 159 -18.90 5.37 -18.62
N ASN A 160 -19.44 4.36 -17.96
CA ASN A 160 -20.00 3.17 -18.61
C ASN A 160 -21.22 3.55 -19.46
N VAL A 161 -22.10 4.44 -18.97
CA VAL A 161 -23.22 4.97 -19.77
C VAL A 161 -22.71 5.70 -21.02
N VAL A 162 -21.74 6.60 -20.87
CA VAL A 162 -21.14 7.31 -22.00
C VAL A 162 -20.50 6.35 -23.00
N ARG A 163 -19.83 5.30 -22.52
CA ARG A 163 -19.23 4.27 -23.38
C ARG A 163 -20.31 3.55 -24.20
N SER A 164 -21.44 3.18 -23.58
CA SER A 164 -22.57 2.56 -24.28
C SER A 164 -23.16 3.48 -25.34
N SER A 165 -23.37 4.77 -25.03
CA SER A 165 -23.84 5.74 -26.02
C SER A 165 -22.85 5.94 -27.18
N LEU A 166 -21.54 5.89 -26.90
CA LEU A 166 -20.52 5.95 -27.93
C LEU A 166 -20.53 4.70 -28.82
N THR A 167 -20.72 3.51 -28.25
CA THR A 167 -20.85 2.27 -29.04
C THR A 167 -22.08 2.32 -29.94
N GLU A 168 -23.23 2.75 -29.42
CA GLU A 168 -24.45 2.96 -30.23
C GLU A 168 -24.22 3.97 -31.36
N CYS A 169 -23.55 5.09 -31.08
CA CYS A 169 -23.17 6.07 -32.09
C CYS A 169 -22.24 5.47 -33.17
N SER A 170 -21.29 4.64 -32.75
CA SER A 170 -20.35 3.99 -33.68
C SER A 170 -21.05 2.96 -34.58
N GLU A 171 -22.01 2.22 -34.04
CA GLU A 171 -22.84 1.27 -34.80
C GLU A 171 -23.70 2.01 -35.81
N GLY A 172 -24.37 3.10 -35.39
CA GLY A 172 -25.17 3.94 -36.28
C GLY A 172 -24.35 4.58 -37.41
N LEU A 173 -23.09 4.96 -37.14
CA LEU A 173 -22.16 5.41 -38.19
C LEU A 173 -21.79 4.28 -39.16
N ASN A 174 -21.50 3.08 -38.65
CA ASN A 174 -21.19 1.92 -39.49
C ASN A 174 -22.36 1.53 -40.40
N GLU A 175 -23.60 1.60 -39.89
CA GLU A 175 -24.80 1.41 -40.71
C GLU A 175 -24.92 2.47 -41.81
N LYS A 176 -24.72 3.75 -41.46
CA LYS A 176 -24.69 4.83 -42.46
C LYS A 176 -23.62 4.60 -43.52
N THR A 177 -22.42 4.16 -43.13
CA THR A 177 -21.34 3.83 -44.07
C THR A 177 -21.76 2.70 -45.02
N LYS A 178 -22.40 1.63 -44.51
CA LYS A 178 -22.93 0.53 -45.34
C LYS A 178 -24.02 1.01 -46.31
N SER A 179 -24.95 1.84 -45.84
CA SER A 179 -25.99 2.44 -46.70
C SER A 179 -25.36 3.32 -47.79
N LEU A 180 -24.36 4.12 -47.46
CA LEU A 180 -23.67 4.99 -48.41
C LEU A 180 -22.90 4.17 -49.44
N GLN A 181 -22.27 3.06 -49.05
CA GLN A 181 -21.65 2.12 -49.98
C GLN A 181 -22.68 1.52 -50.95
N SER A 182 -23.84 1.09 -50.46
CA SER A 182 -24.92 0.58 -51.32
C SER A 182 -25.42 1.63 -52.31
N VAL A 183 -25.53 2.90 -51.89
CA VAL A 183 -25.89 4.00 -52.80
C VAL A 183 -24.79 4.24 -53.84
N GLN A 184 -23.52 4.18 -53.42
CA GLN A 184 -22.39 4.33 -54.32
C GLN A 184 -22.32 3.21 -55.36
N ASP A 185 -22.65 1.97 -54.98
CA ASP A 185 -22.71 0.84 -55.91
C ASP A 185 -23.88 0.98 -56.87
N ALA A 186 -25.08 1.36 -56.40
CA ALA A 186 -26.22 1.64 -57.26
C ALA A 186 -25.95 2.79 -58.26
N LEU A 187 -25.22 3.82 -57.85
CA LEU A 187 -24.80 4.91 -58.72
C LEU A 187 -23.81 4.42 -59.79
N ARG A 188 -22.89 3.52 -59.43
CA ARG A 188 -21.94 2.90 -60.37
C ARG A 188 -22.67 2.07 -61.43
N ASP A 189 -23.65 1.28 -61.00
CA ASP A 189 -24.49 0.48 -61.91
C ASP A 189 -25.28 1.40 -62.85
N CYS A 190 -25.88 2.47 -62.32
CA CYS A 190 -26.60 3.47 -63.11
C CYS A 190 -25.70 4.20 -64.11
N SER A 191 -24.46 4.53 -63.72
CA SER A 191 -23.46 5.10 -64.63
C SER A 191 -23.14 4.14 -65.78
N SER A 192 -22.96 2.85 -65.47
CA SER A 192 -22.66 1.82 -66.47
C SER A 192 -23.82 1.62 -67.45
N GLU A 193 -25.07 1.67 -66.96
CA GLU A 193 -26.27 1.60 -67.80
C GLU A 193 -26.42 2.84 -68.70
N LEU A 194 -26.09 4.03 -68.20
CA LEU A 194 -26.05 5.25 -69.00
C LEU A 194 -24.98 5.18 -70.10
N ASP A 195 -23.83 4.59 -69.81
CA ASP A 195 -22.78 4.38 -70.81
C ASP A 195 -23.24 3.40 -71.91
N LEU A 196 -23.91 2.29 -71.55
CA LEU A 196 -24.53 1.39 -72.53
C LEU A 196 -25.60 2.11 -73.38
N LYS A 197 -26.45 2.92 -72.76
CA LYS A 197 -27.46 3.71 -73.48
C LYS A 197 -26.82 4.75 -74.40
N ARG A 198 -25.69 5.32 -74.00
CA ARG A 198 -24.89 6.22 -74.85
C ARG A 198 -24.34 5.48 -76.07
N GLU A 199 -23.82 4.27 -75.90
CA GLU A 199 -23.34 3.43 -77.01
C GLU A 199 -24.47 3.02 -77.95
N GLU A 200 -25.63 2.59 -77.42
CA GLU A 200 -26.84 2.32 -78.22
C GLU A 200 -27.27 3.55 -79.03
N LEU A 201 -27.28 4.73 -78.42
CA LEU A 201 -27.60 5.98 -79.10
C LEU A 201 -26.60 6.31 -80.21
N GLN A 202 -25.30 6.03 -80.02
CA GLN A 202 -24.29 6.19 -81.07
C GLN A 202 -24.53 5.27 -82.26
N LEU A 203 -24.94 4.02 -82.01
CA LEU A 203 -25.33 3.07 -83.07
C LEU A 203 -26.55 3.56 -83.84
N VAL A 204 -27.60 3.99 -83.13
CA VAL A 204 -28.80 4.58 -83.75
C VAL A 204 -28.44 5.81 -84.57
N GLN A 205 -27.55 6.67 -84.07
CA GLN A 205 -27.07 7.84 -84.80
C GLN A 205 -26.28 7.47 -86.06
N CYS A 206 -25.50 6.39 -86.03
CA CYS A 206 -24.83 5.85 -87.21
C CYS A 206 -25.83 5.35 -88.26
N ASP A 207 -26.88 4.66 -87.83
CA ASP A 207 -27.93 4.14 -88.72
C ASP A 207 -28.80 5.26 -89.31
N ILE A 208 -29.17 6.27 -88.52
CA ILE A 208 -29.80 7.49 -89.04
C ILE A 208 -28.91 8.14 -90.11
N GLY A 209 -27.60 8.22 -89.86
CA GLY A 209 -26.64 8.72 -90.85
C GLY A 209 -26.61 7.89 -92.14
N LYS A 210 -26.72 6.56 -92.07
CA LYS A 210 -26.83 5.68 -93.24
C LYS A 210 -28.14 5.93 -94.01
N PHE A 211 -29.27 6.02 -93.31
CA PHE A 211 -30.57 6.30 -93.93
C PHE A 211 -30.61 7.68 -94.59
N SER A 212 -30.00 8.70 -93.97
CA SER A 212 -29.89 10.03 -94.58
C SER A 212 -29.18 9.97 -95.93
N ARG A 213 -28.01 9.30 -96.00
CA ARG A 213 -27.27 9.13 -97.27
C ARG A 213 -28.07 8.36 -98.32
N GLN A 214 -28.83 7.34 -97.91
CA GLN A 214 -29.72 6.62 -98.83
C GLN A 214 -30.85 7.51 -99.35
N LEU A 215 -31.44 8.33 -98.49
CA LEU A 215 -32.48 9.28 -98.88
C LEU A 215 -31.93 10.33 -99.85
N ASP A 216 -30.74 10.87 -99.59
CA ASP A 216 -30.05 11.81 -100.48
C ASP A 216 -29.82 11.18 -101.86
N SER A 217 -29.32 9.94 -101.92
CA SER A 217 -29.12 9.23 -103.19
C SER A 217 -30.44 8.99 -103.96
N LYS A 218 -31.53 8.68 -103.26
CA LYS A 218 -32.86 8.49 -103.88
C LYS A 218 -33.45 9.81 -104.36
N SER A 219 -33.25 10.89 -103.60
CA SER A 219 -33.64 12.25 -103.99
C SER A 219 -32.91 12.67 -105.27
N GLU A 220 -31.65 12.29 -105.41
CA GLU A 220 -30.84 12.60 -106.59
C GLU A 220 -31.29 11.81 -107.82
N ILE A 221 -31.68 10.54 -107.65
CA ILE A 221 -32.31 9.74 -108.72
C ILE A 221 -33.67 10.35 -109.14
N LEU A 222 -34.50 10.76 -108.18
CA LEU A 222 -35.79 11.42 -108.46
C LEU A 222 -35.60 12.70 -109.27
N ARG A 223 -34.62 13.54 -108.90
CA ARG A 223 -34.27 14.74 -109.65
C ARG A 223 -33.89 14.43 -111.10
N ALA A 224 -33.11 13.38 -111.33
CA ALA A 224 -32.77 12.94 -112.69
C ALA A 224 -33.99 12.42 -113.48
N CYS A 225 -34.95 11.77 -112.80
CA CYS A 225 -36.22 11.38 -113.42
C CYS A 225 -37.08 12.59 -113.79
N ASP A 226 -37.17 13.59 -112.91
CA ASP A 226 -37.93 14.83 -113.18
C ASP A 226 -37.34 15.58 -114.38
N GLU A 227 -36.01 15.73 -114.44
CA GLU A 227 -35.31 16.33 -115.60
C GLU A 227 -35.58 15.56 -116.91
N ALA A 228 -35.61 14.23 -116.87
CA ALA A 228 -35.93 13.40 -118.04
C ALA A 228 -37.40 13.53 -118.49
N VAL A 229 -38.34 13.67 -117.54
CA VAL A 229 -39.75 13.92 -117.83
C VAL A 229 -39.93 15.30 -118.46
N GLU A 230 -39.24 16.33 -117.98
CA GLU A 230 -39.24 17.66 -118.58
C GLU A 230 -38.73 17.64 -120.03
N MET A 231 -37.64 16.92 -120.29
CA MET A 231 -37.11 16.73 -121.66
C MET A 231 -38.15 16.05 -122.58
N LYS A 232 -38.86 15.01 -122.09
CA LYS A 232 -39.92 14.34 -122.87
C LYS A 232 -41.15 15.23 -123.10
N ASN A 233 -41.50 16.06 -122.13
CA ASN A 233 -42.57 17.05 -122.30
C ASN A 233 -42.21 18.11 -123.35
N GLN A 234 -40.95 18.56 -123.41
CA GLN A 234 -40.47 19.47 -124.46
C GLN A 234 -40.50 18.82 -125.85
N GLU A 235 -40.09 17.55 -125.98
CA GLU A 235 -40.23 16.79 -127.22
C GLU A 235 -41.70 16.69 -127.67
N LEU A 236 -42.63 16.38 -126.76
CA LEU A 236 -44.06 16.31 -127.05
C LEU A 236 -44.63 17.66 -127.54
N LEU A 237 -44.23 18.77 -126.92
CA LEU A 237 -44.61 20.12 -127.36
C LEU A 237 -44.13 20.42 -128.79
N SER A 238 -42.93 19.98 -129.16
CA SER A 238 -42.42 20.15 -130.53
C SER A 238 -43.23 19.35 -131.56
N LEU A 239 -43.62 18.11 -131.21
CA LEU A 239 -44.46 17.26 -132.06
C LEU A 239 -45.87 17.83 -132.21
N GLN A 240 -46.44 18.36 -131.13
CA GLN A 240 -47.75 19.00 -131.14
C GLN A 240 -47.80 20.18 -132.11
N ASN A 241 -46.81 21.07 -132.06
CA ASN A 241 -46.72 22.22 -132.96
C ASN A 241 -46.61 21.79 -134.44
N SER A 242 -45.85 20.72 -134.73
CA SER A 242 -45.75 20.17 -136.08
C SER A 242 -47.08 19.55 -136.56
N THR A 243 -47.82 18.86 -135.68
CA THR A 243 -49.14 18.33 -136.03
C THR A 243 -50.17 19.43 -136.28
N GLU A 244 -50.16 20.53 -135.51
CA GLU A 244 -51.01 21.69 -135.77
C GLU A 244 -50.68 22.36 -137.11
N GLU A 245 -49.40 22.44 -137.47
CA GLU A 245 -48.97 23.01 -138.75
C GLU A 245 -49.50 22.17 -139.92
N ARG A 246 -49.42 20.83 -139.83
CA ARG A 246 -50.02 19.93 -140.83
C ARG A 246 -51.55 20.08 -140.90
N ALA A 247 -52.22 20.31 -139.77
CA ALA A 247 -53.66 20.56 -139.73
C ALA A 247 -54.05 21.88 -140.45
N ARG A 248 -53.31 22.98 -140.22
CA ARG A 248 -53.52 24.27 -140.93
C ARG A 248 -53.33 24.14 -142.44
N GLU A 249 -52.42 23.26 -142.88
CA GLU A 249 -52.21 23.00 -144.30
C GLU A 249 -53.33 22.16 -144.93
N VAL A 250 -53.87 21.19 -144.19
CA VAL A 250 -55.08 20.46 -144.62
C VAL A 250 -56.27 21.42 -144.77
N GLU A 251 -56.49 22.33 -143.82
CA GLU A 251 -57.54 23.35 -143.94
C GLU A 251 -57.36 24.26 -145.18
N LYS A 252 -56.12 24.61 -145.53
CA LYS A 252 -55.85 25.37 -146.78
C LYS A 252 -56.26 24.57 -148.02
N LYS A 253 -55.97 23.26 -148.06
CA LYS A 253 -56.38 22.37 -149.17
C LYS A 253 -57.89 22.22 -149.26
N GLU A 254 -58.59 22.14 -148.13
CA GLU A 254 -60.05 22.07 -148.08
C GLU A 254 -60.72 23.34 -148.62
N ARG A 255 -60.17 24.53 -148.31
CA ARG A 255 -60.63 25.80 -148.89
C ARG A 255 -60.47 25.87 -150.43
N HIS A 256 -59.43 25.24 -150.99
CA HIS A 256 -59.27 25.13 -152.45
C HIS A 256 -60.31 24.20 -153.09
N LEU A 257 -60.66 23.08 -152.44
CA LEU A 257 -61.73 22.20 -152.91
C LEU A 257 -63.10 22.89 -152.94
N ILE A 258 -63.40 23.71 -151.92
CA ILE A 258 -64.63 24.52 -151.88
C ILE A 258 -64.66 25.56 -153.03
N SER A 259 -63.51 26.10 -153.43
CA SER A 259 -63.42 27.02 -154.57
C SER A 259 -63.65 26.33 -155.92
N ILE A 260 -63.16 25.08 -156.07
CA ILE A 260 -63.39 24.27 -157.28
C ILE A 260 -64.87 23.87 -157.38
N GLY A 261 -65.51 23.49 -156.26
CA GLY A 261 -66.94 23.17 -156.22
C GLY A 261 -67.83 24.31 -156.72
N ARG A 262 -67.48 25.56 -156.39
CA ARG A 262 -68.23 26.75 -156.85
C ARG A 262 -68.14 26.98 -158.36
N MET A 263 -67.02 26.60 -158.99
CA MET A 263 -66.89 26.69 -160.46
C MET A 263 -67.72 25.62 -161.17
N ILE A 264 -67.90 24.44 -160.56
CA ILE A 264 -68.75 23.37 -161.10
C ILE A 264 -70.23 23.80 -161.08
N ASP A 265 -70.69 24.48 -160.02
CA ASP A 265 -72.06 24.99 -159.91
C ASP A 265 -72.39 26.09 -160.96
N GLU A 266 -71.39 26.83 -161.44
CA GLU A 266 -71.56 27.84 -162.49
C GLU A 266 -71.73 27.18 -163.88
N CYS A 267 -70.99 26.10 -164.15
CA CYS A 267 -71.17 25.29 -165.36
C CYS A 267 -72.51 24.53 -165.39
N ASP A 268 -73.05 24.14 -164.23
CA ASP A 268 -74.32 23.40 -164.11
C ASP A 268 -75.55 24.29 -164.39
N LYS A 269 -75.45 25.60 -164.15
CA LYS A 269 -76.50 26.59 -164.48
C LYS A 269 -76.56 26.90 -165.98
N GLU A 270 -75.44 26.82 -166.68
CA GLU A 270 -75.35 27.05 -168.13
C GLU A 270 -75.91 25.85 -168.94
N LEU A 271 -75.82 24.63 -168.39
CA LEU A 271 -76.34 23.40 -169.00
C LEU A 271 -77.89 23.33 -168.96
N LYS A 272 -78.50 23.81 -167.86
CA LYS A 272 -79.97 23.86 -167.65
C LYS A 272 -80.70 24.90 -168.50
N SER A 273 -79.99 25.85 -169.13
CA SER A 273 -80.60 26.85 -170.03
C SER A 273 -80.66 26.37 -171.49
N LYS A 274 -79.80 25.43 -171.90
CA LYS A 274 -79.86 24.78 -173.24
C LYS A 274 -80.79 23.57 -173.30
N GLU A 275 -81.13 22.97 -172.16
CA GLU A 275 -82.10 21.86 -172.03
C GLU A 275 -83.56 22.30 -172.33
N ARG A 276 -83.87 23.62 -172.25
CA ARG A 276 -85.22 24.17 -172.50
C ARG A 276 -85.58 24.37 -173.98
N ASP A 277 -84.60 24.37 -174.88
CA ASP A 277 -84.82 24.55 -176.32
C ASP A 277 -84.95 23.22 -177.10
N HIS A 278 -84.75 22.06 -176.44
CA HIS A 278 -84.79 20.73 -177.09
C HIS A 278 -86.13 19.99 -176.92
N ASP A 279 -86.86 20.18 -175.82
CA ASP A 279 -88.14 19.47 -175.60
C ASP A 279 -89.35 20.09 -176.33
N ALA A 280 -89.23 21.34 -176.81
CA ALA A 280 -90.20 21.95 -177.73
C ALA A 280 -90.26 21.23 -179.10
N ILE A 281 -89.27 20.39 -179.42
CA ILE A 281 -89.18 19.59 -180.65
C ILE A 281 -89.65 18.13 -180.42
N MET A 282 -89.74 17.67 -179.17
CA MET A 282 -90.15 16.29 -178.81
C MET A 282 -91.68 16.10 -178.66
N MET A 283 -92.45 17.19 -178.71
CA MET A 283 -93.92 17.20 -178.64
C MET A 283 -94.64 17.01 -179.99
N SER A 284 -93.89 16.79 -181.08
CA SER A 284 -94.44 16.50 -182.43
C SER A 284 -94.31 15.03 -182.85
N ILE A 285 -93.72 14.16 -182.02
CA ILE A 285 -93.70 12.69 -182.19
C ILE A 285 -94.63 12.07 -181.14
N LYS A 286 -95.88 12.55 -181.15
CA LYS A 286 -96.86 12.39 -180.07
C LYS A 286 -97.91 11.28 -180.32
N SER A 287 -97.58 10.13 -180.93
CA SER A 287 -98.70 9.21 -181.30
C SER A 287 -98.44 7.71 -181.35
N SER A 288 -97.48 7.15 -180.61
CA SER A 288 -97.26 5.69 -180.56
C SER A 288 -96.44 5.35 -179.32
N SER A 289 -96.71 4.41 -178.41
CA SER A 289 -97.73 3.39 -178.24
C SER A 289 -97.64 2.91 -176.78
N ALA A 290 -98.78 2.69 -176.11
CA ALA A 290 -98.89 1.94 -174.86
C ALA A 290 -98.75 0.42 -175.10
N GLU A 291 -98.64 -0.36 -174.03
CA GLU A 291 -98.59 -1.83 -173.98
C GLU A 291 -97.35 -2.49 -174.57
N LEU A 292 -96.40 -2.84 -173.70
CA LEU A 292 -96.10 -4.22 -173.32
C LEU A 292 -94.84 -4.08 -172.45
N ASP A 293 -94.93 -4.12 -171.13
CA ASP A 293 -95.38 -5.28 -170.39
C ASP A 293 -94.59 -6.53 -170.75
N ALA A 294 -94.53 -7.39 -169.76
CA ALA A 294 -93.95 -8.69 -169.86
C ALA A 294 -92.41 -8.67 -169.91
N LYS A 295 -91.83 -8.52 -168.73
CA LYS A 295 -91.66 -9.66 -167.80
C LYS A 295 -90.27 -10.24 -167.98
N LYS A 296 -89.98 -11.07 -166.99
CA LYS A 296 -89.08 -12.20 -167.09
C LYS A 296 -87.61 -11.75 -167.03
N SER A 297 -86.95 -11.87 -165.89
CA SER A 297 -87.20 -12.94 -164.94
C SER A 297 -86.34 -12.87 -163.69
N LYS A 298 -87.01 -13.15 -162.57
CA LYS A 298 -86.61 -14.13 -161.52
C LYS A 298 -85.49 -13.67 -160.58
N LEU A 299 -85.55 -13.89 -159.28
CA LEU A 299 -86.39 -14.72 -158.39
C LEU A 299 -85.94 -14.23 -156.99
N VAL A 300 -86.81 -13.79 -156.08
CA VAL A 300 -87.58 -14.65 -155.18
C VAL A 300 -86.72 -15.76 -154.55
N ALA A 301 -86.44 -15.62 -153.25
CA ALA A 301 -86.47 -16.65 -152.21
C ALA A 301 -85.55 -16.23 -151.05
N LEU A 302 -85.94 -16.14 -149.78
CA LEU A 302 -87.16 -16.48 -149.07
C LEU A 302 -87.03 -15.85 -147.67
N GLU A 303 -87.86 -14.87 -147.38
CA GLU A 303 -88.73 -15.02 -146.21
C GLU A 303 -89.42 -16.39 -146.27
N LYS A 304 -89.43 -17.10 -145.13
CA LYS A 304 -90.59 -17.85 -144.57
C LYS A 304 -90.22 -19.22 -143.98
N SER A 305 -89.59 -19.17 -142.81
CA SER A 305 -89.58 -20.22 -141.76
C SER A 305 -88.79 -19.62 -140.57
N LEU A 306 -89.15 -19.72 -139.29
CA LEU A 306 -90.00 -20.65 -138.55
C LEU A 306 -90.01 -20.08 -137.10
N LYS A 307 -91.00 -19.35 -136.61
CA LYS A 307 -92.29 -19.78 -136.04
C LYS A 307 -92.28 -20.83 -134.90
N ASP A 308 -91.12 -21.24 -134.37
CA ASP A 308 -91.04 -22.09 -133.18
C ASP A 308 -90.19 -21.43 -132.09
N LEU A 309 -90.81 -20.89 -131.03
CA LEU A 309 -90.30 -20.78 -129.64
C LEU A 309 -91.26 -19.97 -128.73
N SER A 310 -92.55 -20.25 -128.82
CA SER A 310 -93.58 -19.76 -127.89
C SER A 310 -93.92 -20.81 -126.82
N ALA A 311 -92.92 -21.49 -126.26
CA ALA A 311 -93.10 -22.52 -125.23
C ALA A 311 -92.19 -22.37 -123.98
N GLU A 312 -91.20 -21.48 -123.97
CA GLU A 312 -90.22 -21.35 -122.86
C GLU A 312 -90.73 -20.45 -121.69
N LEU A 313 -91.67 -19.54 -121.95
CA LEU A 313 -92.05 -18.49 -120.98
C LEU A 313 -93.12 -18.88 -119.94
N ARG A 314 -93.70 -20.10 -120.01
CA ARG A 314 -94.67 -20.60 -119.02
C ARG A 314 -94.10 -21.58 -117.99
N SER A 315 -92.81 -21.92 -118.09
CA SER A 315 -92.10 -22.84 -117.18
C SER A 315 -91.43 -22.12 -115.99
N ARG A 316 -91.20 -20.80 -116.09
CA ARG A 316 -90.44 -20.01 -115.10
C ARG A 316 -91.25 -19.47 -113.92
N GLU A 317 -92.58 -19.50 -113.99
CA GLU A 317 -93.46 -18.96 -112.95
C GLU A 317 -93.70 -19.95 -111.77
N ARG A 318 -93.46 -21.26 -111.97
CA ARG A 318 -93.65 -22.28 -110.92
C ARG A 318 -92.47 -22.46 -109.96
N LYS A 319 -91.27 -21.95 -110.29
CA LYS A 319 -90.07 -22.06 -109.43
C LYS A 319 -90.05 -21.04 -108.27
N VAL A 320 -90.87 -20.00 -108.32
CA VAL A 320 -90.90 -18.92 -107.31
C VAL A 320 -91.65 -19.32 -106.03
N ASN A 321 -92.59 -20.27 -106.10
CA ASN A 321 -93.36 -20.69 -104.92
C ASN A 321 -92.71 -21.82 -104.10
N SER A 322 -91.72 -22.54 -104.65
CA SER A 322 -90.95 -23.57 -103.92
C SER A 322 -89.89 -22.95 -102.99
N LEU A 323 -89.37 -21.77 -103.33
CA LEU A 323 -88.33 -21.07 -102.55
C LEU A 323 -88.90 -20.26 -101.38
N LYS A 324 -90.22 -20.12 -101.29
CA LYS A 324 -90.90 -19.36 -100.22
C LYS A 324 -91.13 -20.17 -98.94
N MET A 325 -91.22 -21.51 -99.02
CA MET A 325 -91.42 -22.38 -97.86
C MET A 325 -90.11 -22.77 -97.14
N GLN A 326 -88.95 -22.73 -97.82
CA GLN A 326 -87.64 -22.92 -97.18
C GLN A 326 -87.19 -21.71 -96.35
N SER A 327 -87.69 -20.51 -96.64
CA SER A 327 -87.38 -19.29 -95.88
C SER A 327 -88.01 -19.23 -94.49
N LYS A 328 -89.03 -20.05 -94.19
CA LYS A 328 -89.74 -20.05 -92.90
C LYS A 328 -89.14 -21.03 -91.89
N CYS A 329 -88.47 -22.10 -92.36
CA CYS A 329 -87.77 -23.06 -91.49
C CYS A 329 -86.44 -22.48 -90.96
N CYS A 330 -85.74 -21.65 -91.74
CA CYS A 330 -84.52 -20.97 -91.31
C CYS A 330 -84.73 -19.87 -90.25
N THR A 331 -85.94 -19.36 -90.02
CA THR A 331 -86.17 -18.29 -89.03
C THR A 331 -86.33 -18.84 -87.60
N GLU A 332 -86.98 -19.99 -87.44
CA GLU A 332 -87.19 -20.62 -86.11
C GLU A 332 -85.90 -21.25 -85.56
N GLU A 333 -85.03 -21.77 -86.43
CA GLU A 333 -83.72 -22.32 -86.06
C GLU A 333 -82.71 -21.23 -85.67
N ILE A 334 -82.80 -20.04 -86.29
CA ILE A 334 -81.99 -18.87 -85.92
C ILE A 334 -82.42 -18.32 -84.56
N ASP A 335 -83.72 -18.26 -84.27
CA ASP A 335 -84.23 -17.76 -82.99
C ASP A 335 -83.91 -18.73 -81.83
N SER A 336 -83.98 -20.05 -82.05
CA SER A 336 -83.55 -21.06 -81.06
C SER A 336 -82.04 -20.95 -80.77
N ARG A 337 -81.20 -20.81 -81.81
CA ARG A 337 -79.75 -20.60 -81.63
C ARG A 337 -79.43 -19.27 -80.95
N LYS A 338 -80.25 -18.22 -81.13
CA LYS A 338 -80.06 -16.91 -80.50
C LYS A 338 -80.34 -16.94 -79.00
N GLU A 339 -81.36 -17.69 -78.56
CA GLU A 339 -81.64 -17.94 -77.14
C GLU A 339 -80.55 -18.81 -76.49
N GLU A 340 -80.08 -19.86 -77.17
CA GLU A 340 -78.93 -20.67 -76.72
C GLU A 340 -77.67 -19.82 -76.57
N LEU A 341 -77.37 -18.96 -77.53
CA LEU A 341 -76.23 -18.04 -77.49
C LEU A 341 -76.38 -17.03 -76.33
N GLY A 342 -77.59 -16.55 -76.05
CA GLY A 342 -77.90 -15.71 -74.90
C GLY A 342 -77.76 -16.44 -73.55
N SER A 343 -78.04 -17.74 -73.50
CA SER A 343 -77.80 -18.58 -72.31
C SER A 343 -76.31 -18.81 -72.06
N LEU A 344 -75.54 -19.10 -73.12
CA LEU A 344 -74.08 -19.26 -73.06
C LEU A 344 -73.38 -17.94 -72.71
N GLN A 345 -73.86 -16.81 -73.22
CA GLN A 345 -73.30 -15.50 -72.90
C GLN A 345 -73.51 -15.13 -71.42
N ARG A 346 -74.65 -15.54 -70.83
CA ARG A 346 -74.91 -15.38 -69.39
C ARG A 346 -74.01 -16.26 -68.52
N THR A 347 -73.77 -17.52 -68.91
CA THR A 347 -72.84 -18.40 -68.18
C THR A 347 -71.40 -17.94 -68.30
N ILE A 348 -70.96 -17.49 -69.48
CA ILE A 348 -69.63 -16.87 -69.70
C ILE A 348 -69.46 -15.64 -68.79
N LYS A 349 -70.47 -14.79 -68.67
CA LYS A 349 -70.42 -13.60 -67.81
C LYS A 349 -70.31 -13.96 -66.33
N LYS A 350 -71.02 -15.01 -65.87
CA LYS A 350 -70.94 -15.51 -64.50
C LYS A 350 -69.56 -16.11 -64.20
N VAL A 351 -69.05 -16.98 -65.08
CA VAL A 351 -67.71 -17.58 -64.96
C VAL A 351 -66.61 -16.50 -65.01
N GLY A 352 -66.77 -15.46 -65.84
CA GLY A 352 -65.87 -14.32 -65.86
C GLY A 352 -65.84 -13.54 -64.54
N GLY A 353 -67.00 -13.37 -63.89
CA GLY A 353 -67.09 -12.77 -62.55
C GLY A 353 -66.42 -13.62 -61.46
N ASP A 354 -66.64 -14.93 -61.48
CA ASP A 354 -66.06 -15.87 -60.52
C ASP A 354 -64.53 -15.96 -60.68
N LEU A 355 -64.03 -15.96 -61.91
CA LEU A 355 -62.59 -15.93 -62.21
C LEU A 355 -61.94 -14.62 -61.75
N GLU A 356 -62.62 -13.49 -61.90
CA GLU A 356 -62.12 -12.20 -61.44
C GLU A 356 -62.09 -12.11 -59.90
N LEU A 357 -63.08 -12.71 -59.23
CA LEU A 357 -63.08 -12.85 -57.77
C LEU A 357 -61.90 -13.71 -57.30
N LYS A 358 -61.68 -14.87 -57.94
CA LYS A 358 -60.53 -15.74 -57.67
C LYS A 358 -59.21 -15.02 -57.93
N ARG A 359 -59.10 -14.22 -58.99
CA ARG A 359 -57.90 -13.43 -59.30
C ARG A 359 -57.57 -12.45 -58.16
N ARG A 360 -58.58 -11.80 -57.57
CA ARG A 360 -58.41 -10.90 -56.42
C ARG A 360 -58.02 -11.66 -55.15
N GLU A 361 -58.63 -12.80 -54.88
CA GLU A 361 -58.23 -13.68 -53.77
C GLU A 361 -56.77 -14.13 -53.89
N TYR A 362 -56.34 -14.57 -55.08
CA TYR A 362 -54.94 -14.93 -55.33
C TYR A 362 -53.99 -13.73 -55.17
N ALA A 363 -54.37 -12.54 -55.64
CA ALA A 363 -53.58 -11.34 -55.45
C ALA A 363 -53.42 -10.98 -53.97
N ALA A 364 -54.49 -11.10 -53.17
CA ALA A 364 -54.46 -10.86 -51.73
C ALA A 364 -53.60 -11.90 -50.98
N ILE A 365 -53.69 -13.17 -51.36
CA ILE A 365 -52.82 -14.22 -50.80
C ILE A 365 -51.36 -13.95 -51.17
N HIS A 366 -51.09 -13.55 -52.41
CA HIS A 366 -49.73 -13.24 -52.85
C HIS A 366 -49.13 -12.03 -52.10
N THR A 367 -49.91 -10.97 -51.85
CA THR A 367 -49.43 -9.85 -51.01
C THR A 367 -49.21 -10.28 -49.57
N LEU A 368 -50.06 -11.14 -49.01
CA LEU A 368 -49.88 -11.68 -47.66
C LEU A 368 -48.60 -12.52 -47.54
N ILE A 369 -48.35 -13.40 -48.52
CA ILE A 369 -47.12 -14.21 -48.60
C ILE A 369 -45.89 -13.32 -48.75
N LYS A 370 -45.97 -12.29 -49.60
CA LYS A 370 -44.87 -11.33 -49.78
C LYS A 370 -44.55 -10.59 -48.47
N ASN A 371 -45.57 -10.14 -47.75
CA ASN A 371 -45.40 -9.48 -46.46
C ASN A 371 -44.78 -10.42 -45.41
N HIS A 372 -45.29 -11.66 -45.31
CA HIS A 372 -44.72 -12.67 -44.41
C HIS A 372 -43.28 -13.00 -44.78
N SER A 373 -42.93 -13.07 -46.07
CA SER A 373 -41.55 -13.32 -46.51
C SER A 373 -40.59 -12.22 -46.06
N VAL A 374 -41.01 -10.95 -46.13
CA VAL A 374 -40.23 -9.80 -45.63
C VAL A 374 -40.08 -9.86 -44.10
N GLU A 375 -41.15 -10.18 -43.38
CA GLU A 375 -41.12 -10.33 -41.93
C GLU A 375 -40.20 -11.47 -41.50
N LEU A 376 -40.24 -12.61 -42.20
CA LEU A 376 -39.39 -13.76 -41.92
C LEU A 376 -37.91 -13.44 -42.15
N GLU A 377 -37.58 -12.66 -43.19
CA GLU A 377 -36.21 -12.17 -43.37
C GLU A 377 -35.79 -11.13 -42.31
N MET A 378 -36.70 -10.29 -41.83
CA MET A 378 -36.42 -9.41 -40.70
C MET A 378 -36.14 -10.21 -39.42
N LYS A 379 -36.97 -11.22 -39.12
CA LYS A 379 -36.77 -12.14 -37.98
C LYS A 379 -35.48 -12.92 -38.09
N LYS A 380 -35.11 -13.37 -39.29
CA LYS A 380 -33.85 -14.06 -39.56
C LYS A 380 -32.64 -13.13 -39.36
N LYS A 381 -32.74 -11.86 -39.74
CA LYS A 381 -31.71 -10.85 -39.43
C LYS A 381 -31.61 -10.61 -37.92
N GLN A 382 -32.74 -10.44 -37.22
CA GLN A 382 -32.77 -10.30 -35.76
C GLN A 382 -32.14 -11.50 -35.04
N LEU A 383 -32.45 -12.73 -35.49
CA LEU A 383 -31.88 -13.95 -34.94
C LEU A 383 -30.36 -14.01 -35.13
N LYS A 384 -29.83 -13.55 -36.27
CA LYS A 384 -28.39 -13.45 -36.50
C LYS A 384 -27.73 -12.46 -35.55
N SER A 385 -28.33 -11.29 -35.33
CA SER A 385 -27.82 -10.30 -34.38
C SER A 385 -27.80 -10.85 -32.96
N LEU A 386 -28.89 -11.50 -32.53
CA LEU A 386 -29.00 -12.17 -31.23
C LEU A 386 -27.96 -13.28 -31.06
N ASN A 387 -27.75 -14.09 -32.09
CA ASN A 387 -26.75 -15.16 -32.05
C ASN A 387 -25.33 -14.61 -31.95
N THR A 388 -25.04 -13.47 -32.57
CA THR A 388 -23.74 -12.79 -32.48
C THR A 388 -23.49 -12.30 -31.04
N LEU A 389 -24.49 -11.67 -30.42
CA LEU A 389 -24.43 -11.28 -29.01
C LEU A 389 -24.22 -12.49 -28.10
N VAL A 390 -24.93 -13.60 -28.32
CA VAL A 390 -24.75 -14.83 -27.52
C VAL A 390 -23.31 -15.34 -27.60
N VAL A 391 -22.67 -15.29 -28.78
CA VAL A 391 -21.27 -15.67 -28.95
C VAL A 391 -20.34 -14.73 -28.18
N GLU A 392 -20.53 -13.42 -28.29
CA GLU A 392 -19.74 -12.41 -27.55
C GLU A 392 -19.88 -12.57 -26.02
N TRP A 393 -21.10 -12.79 -25.53
CA TRP A 393 -21.34 -13.10 -24.12
C TRP A 393 -20.69 -14.41 -23.71
N GLY A 394 -20.71 -15.43 -24.55
CA GLY A 394 -20.01 -16.69 -24.33
C GLY A 394 -18.49 -16.52 -24.19
N GLU A 395 -17.87 -15.70 -25.03
CA GLU A 395 -16.44 -15.35 -24.93
C GLU A 395 -16.14 -14.53 -23.66
N LYS A 396 -17.02 -13.58 -23.32
CA LYS A 396 -16.91 -12.77 -22.10
C LYS A 396 -17.04 -13.61 -20.84
N VAL A 397 -17.91 -14.62 -20.84
CA VAL A 397 -18.05 -15.60 -19.76
C VAL A 397 -16.79 -16.45 -19.65
N LYS A 398 -16.25 -16.98 -20.76
CA LYS A 398 -14.98 -17.72 -20.76
C LYS A 398 -13.80 -16.89 -20.24
N PHE A 399 -13.74 -15.60 -20.60
CA PHE A 399 -12.74 -14.68 -20.08
C PHE A 399 -12.89 -14.46 -18.56
N ARG A 400 -14.13 -14.28 -18.08
CA ARG A 400 -14.43 -14.16 -16.65
C ARG A 400 -14.09 -15.45 -15.88
N GLU A 401 -14.35 -16.61 -16.45
CA GLU A 401 -14.02 -17.92 -15.89
C GLU A 401 -12.50 -18.11 -15.75
N LYS A 402 -11.71 -17.74 -16.77
CA LYS A 402 -10.24 -17.73 -16.68
C LYS A 402 -9.72 -16.78 -15.60
N ARG A 403 -10.31 -15.57 -15.49
CA ARG A 403 -9.96 -14.63 -14.42
C ARG A 403 -10.32 -15.17 -13.05
N HIS A 404 -11.49 -15.78 -12.90
CA HIS A 404 -11.90 -16.42 -11.66
C HIS A 404 -10.93 -17.55 -11.29
N SER A 405 -10.54 -18.41 -12.23
CA SER A 405 -9.57 -19.47 -11.97
C SER A 405 -8.21 -18.92 -11.51
N SER A 406 -7.75 -17.81 -12.12
CA SER A 406 -6.50 -17.14 -11.72
C SER A 406 -6.60 -16.53 -10.32
N VAL A 407 -7.70 -15.83 -10.01
CA VAL A 407 -7.95 -15.26 -8.68
C VAL A 407 -8.08 -16.36 -7.63
N GLN A 408 -8.78 -17.44 -7.95
CA GLN A 408 -8.94 -18.58 -7.05
C GLN A 408 -7.60 -19.21 -6.71
N LYS A 409 -6.68 -19.32 -7.69
CA LYS A 409 -5.32 -19.79 -7.45
C LYS A 409 -4.53 -18.86 -6.52
N LEU A 410 -4.61 -17.55 -6.74
CA LEU A 410 -3.97 -16.58 -5.84
C LEU A 410 -4.57 -16.62 -4.43
N VAL A 411 -5.88 -16.81 -4.29
CA VAL A 411 -6.55 -16.96 -2.99
C VAL A 411 -6.08 -18.22 -2.27
N THR A 412 -5.92 -19.34 -2.99
CA THR A 412 -5.38 -20.58 -2.38
C THR A 412 -3.92 -20.39 -1.95
N GLU A 413 -3.10 -19.73 -2.77
CA GLU A 413 -1.70 -19.43 -2.43
C GLU A 413 -1.62 -18.49 -1.20
N CYS A 414 -2.41 -17.42 -1.16
CA CYS A 414 -2.50 -16.53 0.00
C CYS A 414 -3.01 -17.25 1.26
N SER A 415 -3.95 -18.18 1.11
CA SER A 415 -4.46 -19.01 2.21
C SER A 415 -3.37 -19.91 2.78
N GLU A 416 -2.59 -20.58 1.92
CA GLU A 416 -1.47 -21.42 2.34
C GLU A 416 -0.37 -20.60 3.04
N GLU A 417 -0.04 -19.42 2.51
CA GLU A 417 0.92 -18.50 3.15
C GLU A 417 0.41 -18.04 4.52
N LEU A 418 -0.88 -17.66 4.63
CA LEU A 418 -1.49 -17.27 5.90
C LEU A 418 -1.41 -18.40 6.92
N MET A 419 -1.74 -19.63 6.53
CA MET A 419 -1.63 -20.81 7.40
C MET A 419 -0.18 -21.07 7.81
N SER A 420 0.79 -20.90 6.91
CA SER A 420 2.22 -21.01 7.24
C SER A 420 2.66 -19.94 8.24
N LYS A 421 2.21 -18.69 8.08
CA LYS A 421 2.51 -17.59 9.00
C LYS A 421 1.86 -17.82 10.37
N GLN A 422 0.63 -18.33 10.39
CA GLN A 422 -0.06 -18.69 11.62
C GLN A 422 0.71 -19.78 12.39
N MET A 423 1.18 -20.83 11.69
CA MET A 423 2.00 -21.89 12.30
C MET A 423 3.30 -21.34 12.90
N GLN A 424 3.98 -20.43 12.20
CA GLN A 424 5.19 -19.77 12.71
C GLN A 424 4.89 -18.94 13.97
N LEU A 425 3.77 -18.21 13.97
CA LEU A 425 3.34 -17.39 15.09
C LEU A 425 2.98 -18.25 16.31
N ASP A 426 2.38 -19.43 16.10
CA ASP A 426 2.09 -20.38 17.16
C ASP A 426 3.36 -21.02 17.76
N ILE A 427 4.40 -21.26 16.93
CA ILE A 427 5.73 -21.68 17.41
C ILE A 427 6.35 -20.58 18.28
N VAL A 428 6.34 -19.33 17.81
CA VAL A 428 6.89 -18.19 18.56
C VAL A 428 6.14 -18.00 19.87
N LYS A 429 4.81 -18.05 19.88
CA LYS A 429 4.00 -17.99 21.10
C LYS A 429 4.41 -19.07 22.11
N ARG A 430 4.55 -20.32 21.65
CA ARG A 430 4.97 -21.44 22.51
C ARG A 430 6.36 -21.20 23.10
N SER A 431 7.31 -20.71 22.31
CA SER A 431 8.65 -20.38 22.81
C SER A 431 8.67 -19.22 23.83
N ILE A 432 7.77 -18.25 23.69
CA ILE A 432 7.62 -17.16 24.66
C ILE A 432 7.00 -17.68 25.96
N GLU A 433 6.01 -18.56 25.87
CA GLU A 433 5.39 -19.23 27.03
C GLU A 433 6.45 -20.04 27.79
N GLU A 434 7.21 -20.88 27.09
CA GLU A 434 8.32 -21.68 27.66
C GLU A 434 9.39 -20.79 28.32
N CYS A 435 9.76 -19.67 27.68
CA CYS A 435 10.71 -18.71 28.24
C CYS A 435 10.14 -17.96 29.48
N SER A 436 8.82 -17.80 29.53
CA SER A 436 8.15 -17.17 30.67
C SER A 436 8.05 -18.12 31.85
N ASP A 437 7.73 -19.39 31.60
CA ASP A 437 7.71 -20.43 32.63
C ASP A 437 9.12 -20.70 33.17
N TRP A 438 10.13 -20.81 32.30
CA TRP A 438 11.53 -20.93 32.75
C TRP A 438 11.97 -19.76 33.65
N ARG A 439 11.60 -18.52 33.29
CA ARG A 439 11.90 -17.35 34.15
C ARG A 439 11.17 -17.40 35.49
N ARG A 440 9.96 -17.94 35.52
CA ARG A 440 9.20 -18.12 36.76
C ARG A 440 9.89 -19.15 37.65
N ASP A 441 10.24 -20.31 37.10
CA ASP A 441 10.94 -21.38 37.81
C ASP A 441 12.30 -20.91 38.36
N GLU A 442 13.07 -20.17 37.56
CA GLU A 442 14.35 -19.59 38.00
C GLU A 442 14.15 -18.57 39.13
N SER A 443 13.11 -17.73 39.05
CA SER A 443 12.78 -16.77 40.10
C SER A 443 12.38 -17.47 41.40
N ASP A 444 11.63 -18.56 41.32
CA ASP A 444 11.21 -19.36 42.47
C ASP A 444 12.39 -20.13 43.08
N SER A 445 13.32 -20.63 42.24
CA SER A 445 14.59 -21.24 42.68
C SER A 445 15.48 -20.24 43.43
N ILE A 446 15.65 -19.03 42.89
CA ILE A 446 16.39 -17.94 43.56
C ILE A 446 15.74 -17.57 44.88
N ARG A 447 14.40 -17.48 44.93
CA ARG A 447 13.65 -17.21 46.16
C ARG A 447 13.88 -18.30 47.21
N ALA A 448 13.80 -19.57 46.82
CA ALA A 448 14.03 -20.69 47.73
C ALA A 448 15.45 -20.66 48.34
N ARG A 449 16.48 -20.40 47.51
CA ARG A 449 17.87 -20.24 47.98
C ARG A 449 18.04 -19.05 48.92
N ARG A 450 17.32 -17.94 48.67
CA ARG A 450 17.31 -16.78 49.54
C ARG A 450 16.70 -17.12 50.90
N ASP A 451 15.54 -17.77 50.91
CA ASP A 451 14.85 -18.17 52.14
C ASP A 451 15.69 -19.16 52.98
N GLU A 452 16.47 -20.02 52.32
CA GLU A 452 17.43 -20.91 52.99
C GLU A 452 18.60 -20.12 53.60
N CYS A 453 19.17 -19.16 52.86
CA CYS A 453 20.23 -18.29 53.35
C CYS A 453 19.76 -17.42 54.53
N ASP A 454 18.53 -16.90 54.47
CA ASP A 454 17.95 -16.10 55.56
C ASP A 454 17.79 -16.94 56.83
N LYS A 455 17.35 -18.21 56.72
CA LYS A 455 17.30 -19.15 57.86
C LYS A 455 18.70 -19.43 58.43
N ASP A 456 19.69 -19.65 57.58
CA ASP A 456 21.07 -19.88 58.02
C ASP A 456 21.64 -18.65 58.74
N ILE A 457 21.39 -17.45 58.22
CA ILE A 457 21.77 -16.19 58.85
C ILE A 457 21.09 -16.07 60.22
N GLU A 458 19.80 -16.41 60.33
CA GLU A 458 19.07 -16.37 61.60
C GLU A 458 19.66 -17.34 62.64
N VAL A 459 19.98 -18.57 62.24
CA VAL A 459 20.68 -19.55 63.10
C VAL A 459 22.04 -19.02 63.54
N LYS A 460 22.81 -18.42 62.62
CA LYS A 460 24.13 -17.85 62.93
C LYS A 460 24.05 -16.64 63.85
N MET A 461 23.05 -15.77 63.67
CA MET A 461 22.80 -14.64 64.57
C MET A 461 22.51 -15.12 65.99
N GLU A 462 21.69 -16.16 66.15
CA GLU A 462 21.41 -16.72 67.48
C GLU A 462 22.66 -17.37 68.09
N GLN A 463 23.48 -18.04 67.28
CA GLN A 463 24.77 -18.59 67.72
C GLN A 463 25.72 -17.49 68.21
N CYS A 464 25.84 -16.37 67.47
CA CYS A 464 26.61 -15.20 67.89
C CYS A 464 26.07 -14.62 69.20
N ARG A 465 24.75 -14.50 69.34
CA ARG A 465 24.10 -14.00 70.56
C ARG A 465 24.44 -14.85 71.79
N LEU A 466 24.45 -16.18 71.64
CA LEU A 466 24.85 -17.10 72.71
C LEU A 466 26.34 -16.97 73.06
N LEU A 467 27.21 -16.80 72.06
CA LEU A 467 28.64 -16.57 72.27
C LEU A 467 28.91 -15.24 72.99
N GLU A 468 28.24 -14.16 72.60
CA GLU A 468 28.32 -12.87 73.29
C GLU A 468 27.98 -13.01 74.78
N VAL A 469 26.87 -13.68 75.12
CA VAL A 469 26.50 -13.94 76.52
C VAL A 469 27.57 -14.76 77.25
N SER A 470 28.20 -15.73 76.60
CA SER A 470 29.30 -16.52 77.20
C SER A 470 30.56 -15.68 77.43
N ILE A 471 30.92 -14.81 76.49
CA ILE A 471 32.06 -13.90 76.60
C ILE A 471 31.84 -12.91 77.75
N VAL A 472 30.64 -12.32 77.86
CA VAL A 472 30.30 -11.42 78.97
C VAL A 472 30.48 -12.13 80.31
N LYS A 473 29.92 -13.34 80.47
CA LYS A 473 30.11 -14.14 81.70
C LYS A 473 31.59 -14.42 82.00
N ARG A 474 32.40 -14.76 80.99
CA ARG A 474 33.84 -14.96 81.18
C ARG A 474 34.55 -13.68 81.57
N SER A 475 34.20 -12.54 80.98
CA SER A 475 34.78 -11.24 81.31
C SER A 475 34.49 -10.83 82.75
N GLU A 476 33.27 -11.08 83.25
CA GLU A 476 32.91 -10.86 84.65
C GLU A 476 33.72 -11.74 85.61
N MET A 477 33.90 -13.03 85.28
CA MET A 477 34.74 -13.93 86.08
C MET A 477 36.20 -13.48 86.09
N LEU A 478 36.73 -13.04 84.94
CA LEU A 478 38.09 -12.52 84.84
C LEU A 478 38.26 -11.23 85.65
N ALA A 479 37.29 -10.32 85.61
CA ALA A 479 37.32 -9.10 86.43
C ALA A 479 37.33 -9.41 87.95
N VAL A 480 36.55 -10.41 88.39
CA VAL A 480 36.61 -10.87 89.79
C VAL A 480 37.98 -11.44 90.14
N ARG A 481 38.58 -12.23 89.23
CA ARG A 481 39.90 -12.82 89.45
C ARG A 481 41.02 -11.77 89.43
N GLU A 482 40.92 -10.78 88.55
CA GLU A 482 41.82 -9.64 88.47
C GLU A 482 41.81 -8.87 89.79
N LYS A 483 40.62 -8.50 90.29
CA LYS A 483 40.48 -7.85 91.60
C LYS A 483 41.09 -8.69 92.74
N GLN A 484 40.88 -10.01 92.73
CA GLN A 484 41.48 -10.90 93.72
C GLN A 484 43.02 -10.89 93.65
N LEU A 485 43.60 -10.86 92.44
CA LEU A 485 45.05 -10.76 92.26
C LEU A 485 45.58 -9.38 92.67
N GLU A 486 44.84 -8.31 92.41
CA GLU A 486 45.16 -6.95 92.89
C GLU A 486 45.17 -6.89 94.41
N ASP A 487 44.17 -7.48 95.08
CA ASP A 487 44.11 -7.57 96.54
C ASP A 487 45.31 -8.37 97.09
N GLN A 488 45.64 -9.52 96.48
CA GLN A 488 46.82 -10.32 96.83
C GLN A 488 48.14 -9.55 96.63
N LEU A 489 48.24 -8.77 95.55
CA LEU A 489 49.38 -7.91 95.28
C LEU A 489 49.49 -6.77 96.32
N GLY A 490 48.36 -6.20 96.73
CA GLY A 490 48.28 -5.22 97.81
C GLY A 490 48.77 -5.78 99.14
N GLU A 491 48.34 -7.00 99.48
CA GLU A 491 48.78 -7.71 100.68
C GLU A 491 50.28 -8.02 100.63
N LEU A 492 50.79 -8.56 99.52
CA LEU A 492 52.23 -8.79 99.33
C LEU A 492 53.05 -7.51 99.39
N LYS A 493 52.56 -6.40 98.82
CA LYS A 493 53.20 -5.08 98.96
C LYS A 493 53.23 -4.62 100.41
N SER A 494 52.15 -4.84 101.17
CA SER A 494 52.10 -4.50 102.60
C SER A 494 53.07 -5.35 103.43
N GLN A 495 53.19 -6.65 103.12
CA GLN A 495 54.17 -7.57 103.69
C GLN A 495 55.59 -7.16 103.29
N GLN A 496 55.81 -6.78 102.04
CA GLN A 496 57.10 -6.26 101.54
C GLN A 496 57.49 -4.98 102.28
N GLU A 497 56.56 -4.06 102.54
CA GLU A 497 56.84 -2.84 103.31
C GLU A 497 57.08 -3.11 104.79
N LEU A 498 56.45 -4.15 105.35
CA LEU A 498 56.75 -4.67 106.68
C LEU A 498 58.16 -5.28 106.74
N LEU A 499 58.52 -6.10 105.75
CA LEU A 499 59.87 -6.62 105.59
C LEU A 499 60.86 -5.49 105.37
N ARG A 500 60.52 -4.45 104.60
CA ARG A 500 61.36 -3.28 104.39
C ARG A 500 61.55 -2.49 105.69
N ARG A 501 60.53 -2.39 106.53
CA ARG A 501 60.64 -1.81 107.88
C ARG A 501 61.49 -2.66 108.80
N ILE A 502 61.33 -3.98 108.81
CA ILE A 502 62.19 -4.91 109.56
C ILE A 502 63.62 -4.87 109.01
N GLU A 503 63.79 -4.75 107.71
CA GLU A 503 65.08 -4.65 107.02
C GLU A 503 65.73 -3.29 107.30
N VAL A 504 64.96 -2.21 107.41
CA VAL A 504 65.41 -0.90 107.91
C VAL A 504 65.75 -1.00 109.40
N GLU A 505 64.98 -1.67 110.24
CA GLU A 505 65.35 -1.93 111.65
C GLU A 505 66.61 -2.80 111.78
N LEU A 506 66.80 -3.78 110.88
CA LEU A 506 68.00 -4.62 110.79
C LEU A 506 69.21 -3.88 110.19
N ARG A 507 68.96 -2.93 109.28
CA ARG A 507 69.95 -2.03 108.64
C ARG A 507 70.29 -0.83 109.53
N GLU A 508 69.40 -0.40 110.41
CA GLU A 508 69.67 0.50 111.55
C GLU A 508 70.44 -0.24 112.65
N ARG A 509 70.30 -1.57 112.74
CA ARG A 509 71.21 -2.46 113.50
C ARG A 509 72.52 -2.82 112.78
N SER A 510 72.64 -2.57 111.48
CA SER A 510 73.78 -3.00 110.66
C SER A 510 74.13 -1.97 109.59
N TYR A 511 75.16 -1.16 109.84
CA TYR A 511 75.81 -0.33 108.83
C TYR A 511 76.38 -1.19 107.67
N SER A 512 75.97 -0.90 106.41
CA SER A 512 76.83 -0.64 105.21
C SER A 512 76.23 -1.04 103.82
N VAL A 513 76.17 -0.04 102.91
CA VAL A 513 76.50 -0.03 101.44
C VAL A 513 75.56 -0.64 100.34
N CYS A 514 74.97 0.28 99.52
CA CYS A 514 74.83 0.41 98.03
C CYS A 514 74.50 -0.78 97.07
N SER A 515 73.94 -0.67 95.85
CA SER A 515 73.31 0.35 94.96
C SER A 515 72.66 -0.37 93.74
N GLU A 516 71.82 0.37 93.00
CA GLU A 516 70.96 0.06 91.81
C GLU A 516 71.61 -0.55 90.54
N VAL A 517 70.78 -0.96 89.54
CA VAL A 517 70.82 -0.56 88.09
C VAL A 517 69.63 -1.17 87.25
N LYS A 518 69.16 -0.44 86.22
CA LYS A 518 68.19 -0.75 85.11
C LYS A 518 68.85 -0.61 83.72
N ILE A 519 68.34 -1.26 82.64
CA ILE A 519 68.60 -0.94 81.19
C ILE A 519 67.38 -1.28 80.28
N ASP A 520 67.30 -0.59 79.12
CA ASP A 520 66.21 -0.25 78.16
C ASP A 520 66.03 -1.03 76.81
N HIS A 521 64.90 -0.70 76.10
CA HIS A 521 64.56 -0.52 74.63
C HIS A 521 64.58 -1.66 73.56
N PRO A 522 63.68 -1.63 72.51
CA PRO A 522 64.00 -1.09 71.14
C PRO A 522 62.82 -0.60 70.21
N SER A 523 63.11 -0.15 68.96
CA SER A 523 62.27 0.51 67.91
C SER A 523 62.33 -0.13 66.47
N ASP A 524 61.20 -0.01 65.74
CA ASP A 524 60.80 0.11 64.29
C ASP A 524 61.33 -0.73 63.08
N ASN A 525 60.38 -1.12 62.20
CA ASN A 525 60.51 -1.69 60.83
C ASN A 525 59.30 -1.27 59.93
N SER A 526 59.48 -1.10 58.61
CA SER A 526 58.38 -1.12 57.60
C SER A 526 58.79 -1.86 56.30
N ALA A 527 57.81 -2.49 55.62
CA ALA A 527 57.97 -3.66 54.71
C ALA A 527 57.74 -3.39 53.19
N PRO A 528 58.13 -4.31 52.26
CA PRO A 528 57.99 -4.15 50.80
C PRO A 528 56.59 -4.52 50.26
N LEU A 529 56.08 -3.78 49.26
CA LEU A 529 54.86 -4.10 48.50
C LEU A 529 55.10 -5.32 47.60
N LYS A 530 54.19 -6.31 47.60
CA LYS A 530 54.42 -7.59 46.90
C LYS A 530 53.31 -7.97 45.92
N ASP A 531 52.07 -7.53 46.12
CA ASP A 531 50.92 -8.10 45.40
C ASP A 531 50.01 -7.04 44.71
N ALA A 532 49.11 -7.49 43.81
CA ALA A 532 48.16 -6.63 43.07
C ALA A 532 47.27 -5.77 43.99
N MET A 533 46.92 -6.30 45.16
CA MET A 533 46.17 -5.60 46.21
C MET A 533 46.97 -4.46 46.85
N ASP A 534 48.28 -4.68 47.09
CA ASP A 534 49.18 -3.65 47.61
C ASP A 534 49.38 -2.52 46.59
N LEU A 535 49.51 -2.89 45.31
CA LEU A 535 49.61 -1.93 44.21
C LEU A 535 48.32 -1.12 44.03
N GLN A 536 47.15 -1.75 44.20
CA GLN A 536 45.86 -1.07 44.16
C GLN A 536 45.68 -0.07 45.31
N LEU A 537 45.97 -0.48 46.55
CA LEU A 537 45.94 0.39 47.73
C LEU A 537 46.92 1.57 47.58
N PHE A 538 48.13 1.28 47.09
CA PHE A 538 49.13 2.31 46.79
C PHE A 538 48.65 3.32 45.74
N LEU A 539 48.04 2.86 44.65
CA LEU A 539 47.47 3.73 43.61
C LEU A 539 46.31 4.58 44.14
N CYS A 540 45.44 4.01 44.97
CA CYS A 540 44.31 4.71 45.60
C CYS A 540 44.76 5.78 46.61
N GLU A 541 45.83 5.55 47.35
CA GLU A 541 46.37 6.49 48.36
C GLU A 541 47.29 7.57 47.77
N PHE A 542 48.10 7.26 46.74
CA PHE A 542 49.17 8.15 46.27
C PHE A 542 48.84 9.00 45.04
N LEU A 543 47.81 8.69 44.25
CA LEU A 543 47.47 9.50 43.06
C LEU A 543 46.87 10.89 43.37
N GLY A 544 46.64 11.21 44.64
CA GLY A 544 46.39 12.58 45.11
C GLY A 544 47.66 13.44 45.22
N ARG A 545 48.87 12.86 45.09
CA ARG A 545 50.16 13.55 45.25
C ARG A 545 51.16 13.12 44.16
N HIS A 546 51.35 13.98 43.14
CA HIS A 546 52.43 14.08 42.13
C HIS A 546 53.45 12.94 41.86
N ASP A 547 53.81 12.80 40.57
CA ASP A 547 55.01 12.29 39.86
C ASP A 547 55.85 11.13 40.45
N LEU A 548 56.19 11.13 41.74
CA LEU A 548 56.94 10.05 42.41
C LEU A 548 56.16 8.73 42.46
N ALA A 549 54.83 8.78 42.38
CA ALA A 549 53.98 7.60 42.29
C ALA A 549 54.08 6.91 40.92
N GLN A 550 54.32 7.65 39.83
CA GLN A 550 54.38 7.07 38.48
C GLN A 550 55.63 6.20 38.28
N GLN A 551 56.79 6.68 38.74
CA GLN A 551 58.04 5.93 38.61
C GLN A 551 58.00 4.63 39.43
N LYS A 552 57.50 4.67 40.67
CA LYS A 552 57.35 3.47 41.50
C LYS A 552 56.40 2.44 40.89
N VAL A 553 55.31 2.89 40.26
CA VAL A 553 54.37 2.00 39.57
C VAL A 553 55.03 1.38 38.34
N LEU A 554 55.80 2.15 37.58
CA LEU A 554 56.57 1.64 36.45
C LEU A 554 57.63 0.61 36.89
N ASP A 555 58.37 0.89 37.95
CA ASP A 555 59.39 -0.03 38.50
C ASP A 555 58.77 -1.36 38.93
N VAL A 556 57.58 -1.32 39.55
CA VAL A 556 56.81 -2.53 39.94
C VAL A 556 56.33 -3.31 38.72
N ILE A 557 55.83 -2.64 37.68
CA ILE A 557 55.40 -3.29 36.44
C ILE A 557 56.59 -3.92 35.71
N GLN A 558 57.73 -3.23 35.63
CA GLN A 558 58.96 -3.74 34.99
C GLN A 558 59.59 -4.90 35.75
N SER A 559 59.48 -4.89 37.09
CA SER A 559 60.02 -5.95 37.96
C SER A 559 59.09 -7.15 38.08
N SER A 560 57.88 -7.08 37.53
CA SER A 560 56.91 -8.19 37.54
C SER A 560 57.31 -9.27 36.55
N PHE A 561 57.17 -10.53 36.96
CA PHE A 561 57.38 -11.69 36.08
C PHE A 561 56.36 -11.76 34.94
N ASP A 562 55.15 -11.26 35.18
CA ASP A 562 54.07 -11.18 34.18
C ASP A 562 53.38 -9.81 34.30
N PRO A 563 53.96 -8.76 33.66
CA PRO A 563 53.46 -7.40 33.74
C PRO A 563 52.03 -7.27 33.19
N ALA A 564 51.71 -8.00 32.12
CA ALA A 564 50.38 -8.00 31.50
C ALA A 564 49.34 -8.60 32.43
N LYS A 565 49.65 -9.72 33.10
CA LYS A 565 48.73 -10.32 34.09
C LYS A 565 48.55 -9.46 35.33
N LEU A 566 49.62 -8.89 35.87
CA LEU A 566 49.55 -8.02 37.05
C LEU A 566 48.66 -6.80 36.78
N VAL A 567 48.87 -6.11 35.66
CA VAL A 567 48.04 -4.96 35.26
C VAL A 567 46.60 -5.40 35.04
N LEU A 568 46.36 -6.54 34.41
CA LEU A 568 45.00 -7.05 34.20
C LEU A 568 44.28 -7.37 35.52
N GLU A 569 44.95 -7.99 36.49
CA GLU A 569 44.39 -8.28 37.81
C GLU A 569 44.00 -7.00 38.55
N VAL A 570 44.85 -5.97 38.47
CA VAL A 570 44.57 -4.65 39.05
C VAL A 570 43.39 -3.97 38.33
N LEU A 571 43.32 -4.04 36.99
CA LEU A 571 42.21 -3.49 36.21
C LEU A 571 40.87 -4.19 36.49
N GLN A 572 40.89 -5.50 36.75
CA GLN A 572 39.70 -6.26 37.17
C GLN A 572 39.21 -5.83 38.56
N GLN A 573 40.12 -5.44 39.46
CA GLN A 573 39.79 -4.98 40.80
C GLN A 573 39.31 -3.53 40.85
N PHE A 574 39.65 -2.71 39.84
CA PHE A 574 39.16 -1.33 39.67
C PHE A 574 37.73 -1.24 39.12
N GLU A 575 36.99 -2.34 39.14
CA GLU A 575 35.69 -2.49 38.51
C GLU A 575 34.81 -1.26 38.71
N MET A 576 34.42 -0.66 37.58
CA MET A 576 33.58 0.54 37.58
C MET A 576 32.22 0.21 38.19
N PRO A 577 31.73 1.03 39.14
CA PRO A 577 30.50 0.70 39.85
C PRO A 577 29.32 0.64 38.89
N SER A 578 28.55 -0.45 38.95
CA SER A 578 27.22 -0.50 38.34
C SER A 578 26.33 0.56 39.02
N PRO A 579 25.32 1.10 38.32
CA PRO A 579 24.39 2.08 38.90
C PRO A 579 23.59 1.57 40.12
N THR A 580 23.74 0.29 40.48
CA THR A 580 23.01 -0.39 41.56
C THR A 580 23.77 -0.51 42.89
N ASN A 581 25.04 -0.10 43.00
CA ASN A 581 25.82 -0.26 44.25
C ASN A 581 26.21 1.09 44.88
N ARG A 582 25.49 1.50 45.93
CA ARG A 582 25.67 2.81 46.62
C ARG A 582 26.70 2.83 47.76
N GLU A 583 27.46 1.77 48.02
CA GLU A 583 28.20 1.65 49.30
C GLU A 583 29.73 1.68 49.28
N ARG A 584 30.40 1.97 48.15
CA ARG A 584 31.86 2.28 48.21
C ARG A 584 32.19 3.55 47.46
N LYS A 585 32.30 4.65 48.20
CA LYS A 585 32.89 5.91 47.71
C LYS A 585 34.41 5.75 47.56
N PHE A 586 34.86 4.92 46.64
CA PHE A 586 36.17 5.15 46.03
C PHE A 586 36.05 6.37 45.13
N ASN A 587 37.07 7.22 45.16
CA ASN A 587 37.05 8.46 44.40
C ASN A 587 37.13 8.08 42.91
N VAL A 588 35.96 8.06 42.24
CA VAL A 588 35.79 7.61 40.84
C VAL A 588 36.79 8.26 39.89
N SER A 589 37.23 9.49 40.20
CA SER A 589 38.24 10.23 39.45
C SER A 589 39.68 9.67 39.57
N ILE A 590 40.03 9.06 40.70
CA ILE A 590 41.35 8.47 40.98
C ILE A 590 41.45 7.12 40.28
N THR A 591 40.46 6.23 40.47
CA THR A 591 40.37 4.92 39.81
C THR A 591 40.48 5.05 38.29
N LYS A 592 39.77 6.02 37.71
CA LYS A 592 39.84 6.35 36.29
C LYS A 592 41.28 6.66 35.85
N ARG A 593 41.96 7.62 36.50
CA ARG A 593 43.34 8.01 36.19
C ARG A 593 44.34 6.87 36.38
N SER A 594 44.15 6.01 37.39
CA SER A 594 44.96 4.82 37.62
C SER A 594 44.90 3.84 36.44
N CYS A 595 43.70 3.57 35.91
CA CYS A 595 43.53 2.63 34.79
C CYS A 595 44.27 3.08 33.52
N LEU A 596 44.17 4.37 33.17
CA LEU A 596 44.89 4.90 32.02
C LEU A 596 46.41 4.90 32.20
N LEU A 597 46.88 5.19 33.42
CA LEU A 597 48.30 5.19 33.74
C LEU A 597 48.90 3.77 33.64
N LEU A 598 48.19 2.77 34.16
CA LEU A 598 48.61 1.37 34.09
C LEU A 598 48.66 0.85 32.65
N LEU A 599 47.62 1.13 31.85
CA LEU A 599 47.58 0.75 30.43
C LEU A 599 48.69 1.45 29.63
N ARG A 600 48.99 2.72 29.94
CA ARG A 600 50.10 3.45 29.32
C ARG A 600 51.44 2.80 29.65
N HIS A 601 51.73 2.54 30.93
CA HIS A 601 53.02 1.93 31.32
C HIS A 601 53.17 0.50 30.79
N LEU A 602 52.09 -0.28 30.71
CA LEU A 602 52.15 -1.59 30.07
C LEU A 602 52.50 -1.49 28.58
N SER A 603 51.94 -0.49 27.88
CA SER A 603 52.28 -0.19 26.49
C SER A 603 53.74 0.21 26.31
N GLU A 604 54.30 0.97 27.27
CA GLU A 604 55.71 1.40 27.26
C GLU A 604 56.69 0.26 27.53
N VAL A 605 56.30 -0.72 28.36
CA VAL A 605 57.13 -1.88 28.73
C VAL A 605 57.13 -2.96 27.65
N SER A 606 56.21 -2.92 26.66
CA SER A 606 56.12 -3.87 25.55
C SER A 606 56.15 -5.34 26.03
N ALA A 607 55.37 -5.63 27.08
CA ALA A 607 55.36 -6.96 27.70
C ALA A 607 54.73 -8.00 26.76
N HIS A 608 55.33 -9.18 26.66
CA HIS A 608 54.74 -10.29 25.90
C HIS A 608 53.45 -10.78 26.56
N ILE A 609 52.34 -10.75 25.82
CA ILE A 609 51.02 -11.09 26.35
C ILE A 609 50.75 -12.58 26.10
N MET A 610 50.69 -13.35 27.18
CA MET A 610 50.39 -14.78 27.05
C MET A 610 48.92 -15.01 26.69
N PRO A 611 48.59 -16.04 25.88
CA PRO A 611 47.22 -16.29 25.41
C PRO A 611 46.15 -16.41 26.52
N GLN A 612 46.51 -16.93 27.70
CA GLN A 612 45.62 -16.99 28.85
C GLN A 612 45.26 -15.60 29.41
N VAL A 613 46.21 -14.66 29.35
CA VAL A 613 46.02 -13.26 29.76
C VAL A 613 45.16 -12.55 28.72
N THR A 614 45.39 -12.79 27.42
CA THR A 614 44.55 -12.29 26.33
C THR A 614 43.10 -12.72 26.49
N LYS A 615 42.83 -13.98 26.86
CA LYS A 615 41.46 -14.47 27.11
C LYS A 615 40.80 -13.79 28.31
N ALA A 616 41.55 -13.55 29.39
CA ALA A 616 41.04 -12.85 30.56
C ALA A 616 40.80 -11.35 30.27
N ALA A 617 41.67 -10.72 29.48
CA ALA A 617 41.53 -9.35 29.00
C ALA A 617 40.34 -9.20 28.05
N MET A 618 40.09 -10.18 27.19
CA MET A 618 38.91 -10.26 26.33
C MET A 618 37.60 -10.25 27.13
N ASN A 619 37.52 -11.06 28.18
CA ASN A 619 36.34 -11.09 29.06
C ASN A 619 36.13 -9.73 29.75
N LEU A 620 37.21 -9.06 30.18
CA LEU A 620 37.15 -7.73 30.76
C LEU A 620 36.68 -6.69 29.73
N ALA A 621 37.18 -6.76 28.49
CA ALA A 621 36.79 -5.87 27.39
C ALA A 621 35.31 -6.02 27.03
N PHE A 622 34.77 -7.24 26.94
CA PHE A 622 33.33 -7.45 26.72
C PHE A 622 32.48 -6.87 27.85
N ARG A 623 32.94 -7.02 29.11
CA ARG A 623 32.24 -6.45 30.27
C ARG A 623 32.25 -4.92 30.23
N TRP A 624 33.39 -4.30 29.93
CA TRP A 624 33.49 -2.84 29.78
C TRP A 624 32.64 -2.32 28.62
N LYS A 625 32.61 -3.04 27.48
CA LYS A 625 31.75 -2.69 26.34
C LYS A 625 30.26 -2.73 26.71
N ALA A 626 29.81 -3.75 27.44
CA ALA A 626 28.41 -3.85 27.89
C ALA A 626 27.99 -2.70 28.81
N GLN A 627 28.95 -2.07 29.50
CA GLN A 627 28.72 -0.90 30.36
C GLN A 627 28.70 0.43 29.57
N LEU A 628 29.25 0.48 28.35
CA LEU A 628 29.22 1.62 27.44
C LEU A 628 27.90 1.65 26.64
N GLY A 629 26.77 1.91 27.32
CA GLY A 629 25.45 2.01 26.68
C GLY A 629 25.27 3.23 25.75
N PRO A 630 24.15 3.34 25.00
CA PRO A 630 23.91 4.35 23.97
C PRO A 630 23.82 5.82 24.48
N SER A 631 23.83 6.04 25.80
CA SER A 631 23.79 7.37 26.44
C SER A 631 25.05 7.68 27.28
N THR A 632 26.15 6.95 27.09
CA THR A 632 27.36 7.13 27.90
C THR A 632 28.18 8.36 27.46
N ASN A 633 27.87 9.51 28.05
CA ASN A 633 28.55 10.80 27.86
C ASN A 633 29.95 10.90 28.50
N SER A 634 30.64 9.79 28.79
CA SER A 634 31.93 9.84 29.48
C SER A 634 33.08 9.43 28.55
N SER A 635 33.69 10.43 27.91
CA SER A 635 34.84 10.30 27.01
C SER A 635 36.01 9.53 27.60
N PHE A 636 36.13 9.51 28.94
CA PHE A 636 37.19 8.83 29.66
C PHE A 636 37.05 7.30 29.62
N GLU A 637 35.84 6.79 29.82
CA GLU A 637 35.52 5.37 29.82
C GLU A 637 35.74 4.76 28.44
N VAL A 638 35.28 5.48 27.41
CA VAL A 638 35.50 5.13 26.01
C VAL A 638 37.00 5.08 25.73
N LEU A 639 37.76 6.07 26.19
CA LEU A 639 39.22 6.10 26.03
C LEU A 639 39.93 4.93 26.74
N ALA A 640 39.54 4.61 27.98
CA ALA A 640 40.15 3.51 28.73
C ALA A 640 39.86 2.15 28.09
N PHE A 641 38.65 1.96 27.59
CA PHE A 641 38.27 0.78 26.81
C PHE A 641 39.08 0.65 25.52
N LEU A 642 39.16 1.71 24.71
CA LEU A 642 39.92 1.67 23.46
C LEU A 642 41.41 1.42 23.70
N LYS A 643 42.00 2.00 24.76
CA LYS A 643 43.39 1.72 25.15
C LYS A 643 43.60 0.29 25.65
N LEU A 644 42.62 -0.31 26.33
CA LEU A 644 42.67 -1.73 26.70
C LEU A 644 42.74 -2.62 25.44
N LEU A 645 41.93 -2.30 24.42
CA LEU A 645 41.94 -3.06 23.16
C LEU A 645 43.27 -2.96 22.42
N VAL A 646 43.87 -1.77 22.39
CA VAL A 646 45.18 -1.55 21.77
C VAL A 646 46.26 -2.33 22.53
N VAL A 647 46.34 -2.15 23.86
CA VAL A 647 47.43 -2.71 24.67
C VAL A 647 47.39 -4.23 24.73
N TYR A 648 46.20 -4.85 24.71
CA TYR A 648 46.04 -6.31 24.71
C TYR A 648 45.80 -6.92 23.33
N GLU A 649 45.95 -6.13 22.26
CA GLU A 649 45.80 -6.56 20.86
C GLU A 649 44.44 -7.22 20.55
N LEU A 650 43.36 -6.69 21.13
CA LEU A 650 42.01 -7.26 21.08
C LEU A 650 41.12 -6.66 19.98
N ALA A 651 41.64 -5.77 19.13
CA ALA A 651 40.86 -5.03 18.14
C ALA A 651 40.07 -5.94 17.17
N SER A 652 40.66 -7.08 16.78
CA SER A 652 40.05 -8.06 15.86
C SER A 652 38.79 -8.74 16.39
N ALA A 653 38.52 -8.62 17.69
CA ALA A 653 37.35 -9.20 18.36
C ALA A 653 36.08 -8.35 18.24
N PHE A 654 36.21 -7.12 17.73
CA PHE A 654 35.13 -6.13 17.68
C PHE A 654 34.89 -5.67 16.24
N TYR A 655 33.66 -5.29 15.93
CA TYR A 655 33.32 -4.78 14.60
C TYR A 655 33.99 -3.42 14.37
N PRO A 656 34.70 -3.22 13.24
CA PRO A 656 35.35 -1.95 12.90
C PRO A 656 34.42 -0.75 12.99
N GLU A 657 33.18 -0.89 12.53
CA GLU A 657 32.16 0.16 12.51
C GLU A 657 31.74 0.60 13.92
N GLU A 658 31.72 -0.34 14.87
CA GLU A 658 31.39 -0.04 16.27
C GLU A 658 32.55 0.67 16.96
N LEU A 659 33.79 0.29 16.64
CA LEU A 659 34.99 0.96 17.15
C LEU A 659 35.11 2.39 16.58
N GLU A 660 34.79 2.59 15.29
CA GLU A 660 34.75 3.93 14.68
C GLU A 660 33.75 4.85 15.39
N ASN A 661 32.54 4.38 15.66
CA ASN A 661 31.52 5.15 16.38
C ASN A 661 31.97 5.55 17.80
N LEU A 662 32.69 4.65 18.50
CA LEU A 662 33.26 4.95 19.82
C LEU A 662 34.40 5.97 19.73
N ILE A 663 35.27 5.87 18.73
CA ILE A 663 36.35 6.83 18.50
C ILE A 663 35.79 8.22 18.13
N ASP A 664 34.74 8.27 17.31
CA ASP A 664 34.06 9.50 16.90
C ASP A 664 33.41 10.25 18.09
N SER A 665 33.09 9.52 19.17
CA SER A 665 32.57 10.12 20.41
C SER A 665 33.64 10.83 21.26
N LEU A 666 34.94 10.63 20.96
CA LEU A 666 36.03 11.28 21.70
C LEU A 666 36.19 12.75 21.26
N SER A 667 36.29 13.66 22.24
CA SER A 667 36.44 15.09 21.96
C SER A 667 37.84 15.50 21.47
N ASP A 668 38.87 14.71 21.78
CA ASP A 668 40.25 14.97 21.35
C ASP A 668 40.56 14.28 20.02
N ARG A 669 40.61 15.07 18.94
CA ARG A 669 40.85 14.57 17.58
C ARG A 669 42.22 13.93 17.41
N LYS A 670 43.27 14.41 18.09
CA LYS A 670 44.61 13.83 17.94
C LYS A 670 44.67 12.43 18.53
N GLN A 671 44.10 12.28 19.72
CA GLN A 671 43.99 10.99 20.40
C GLN A 671 43.07 10.02 19.64
N ALA A 672 41.99 10.52 19.04
CA ALA A 672 41.13 9.72 18.18
C ALA A 672 41.88 9.18 16.95
N ASP A 673 42.68 10.02 16.28
CA ASP A 673 43.47 9.61 15.11
C ASP A 673 44.57 8.59 15.46
N GLU A 674 45.28 8.78 16.58
CA GLU A 674 46.26 7.81 17.11
C GLU A 674 45.62 6.43 17.40
N LEU A 675 44.40 6.43 17.95
CA LEU A 675 43.67 5.19 18.23
C LEU A 675 43.16 4.51 16.96
N ARG A 676 42.75 5.26 15.92
CA ARG A 676 42.36 4.67 14.61
C ARG A 676 43.52 3.92 13.98
N GLU A 677 44.71 4.50 14.05
CA GLU A 677 45.92 3.87 13.53
C GLU A 677 46.31 2.63 14.35
N ALA A 678 46.34 2.75 15.68
CA ALA A 678 46.70 1.64 16.57
C ALA A 678 45.70 0.47 16.57
N LEU A 679 44.43 0.71 16.23
CA LEU A 679 43.39 -0.32 16.10
C LEU A 679 43.28 -0.89 14.68
N GLY A 680 44.09 -0.41 13.73
CA GLY A 680 44.06 -0.90 12.34
C GLY A 680 42.81 -0.49 11.55
N LEU A 681 42.16 0.61 11.93
CA LEU A 681 40.97 1.16 11.27
C LEU A 681 41.32 2.15 10.15
N SER A 682 42.60 2.50 10.02
CA SER A 682 43.10 3.34 8.94
C SER A 682 42.91 2.66 7.59
N ARG A 683 41.99 3.18 6.77
CA ARG A 683 41.81 2.77 5.37
C ARG A 683 43.15 2.78 4.62
N GLU A 684 43.62 1.61 4.22
CA GLU A 684 44.46 1.52 3.03
C GLU A 684 43.67 2.08 1.85
N ILE A 685 44.04 3.28 1.40
CA ILE A 685 43.69 3.74 0.05
C ILE A 685 44.59 2.97 -0.91
N THR A 686 44.36 1.66 -1.05
CA THR A 686 44.85 0.90 -2.20
C THR A 686 43.89 1.16 -3.35
N ALA A 687 44.34 2.03 -4.25
CA ALA A 687 43.72 2.32 -5.53
C ALA A 687 43.66 1.04 -6.40
N HIS A 688 42.65 0.20 -6.17
CA HIS A 688 42.25 -0.84 -7.11
C HIS A 688 40.91 -0.44 -7.74
N LEU A 689 41.02 0.32 -8.83
CA LEU A 689 40.00 0.39 -9.87
C LEU A 689 39.64 -1.05 -10.30
N PRO A 690 38.36 -1.45 -10.31
CA PRO A 690 37.97 -2.68 -11.01
C PRO A 690 38.14 -2.46 -12.53
N PRO A 691 38.59 -3.49 -13.28
CA PRO A 691 38.87 -3.36 -14.70
C PRO A 691 37.58 -3.15 -15.50
N PRO A 692 37.64 -2.43 -16.64
CA PRO A 692 36.47 -2.18 -17.47
C PRO A 692 35.98 -3.50 -18.09
N VAL A 693 34.70 -3.80 -17.90
CA VAL A 693 34.04 -4.97 -18.47
C VAL A 693 34.12 -4.92 -20.01
N PRO A 694 34.56 -6.00 -20.69
CA PRO A 694 34.62 -6.05 -22.14
C PRO A 694 33.23 -5.98 -22.77
N ARG A 695 33.01 -4.99 -23.65
CA ARG A 695 31.84 -4.96 -24.54
C ARG A 695 31.95 -6.09 -25.55
N LEU A 696 31.19 -7.16 -25.35
CA LEU A 696 30.98 -8.16 -26.37
C LEU A 696 29.99 -7.65 -27.43
N HIS A 697 30.50 -7.69 -28.65
CA HIS A 697 29.92 -7.26 -29.91
C HIS A 697 29.28 -8.49 -30.58
N VAL A 698 28.01 -8.41 -30.99
CA VAL A 698 27.42 -9.29 -32.01
C VAL A 698 26.29 -8.51 -32.73
N PRO A 699 25.94 -8.80 -34.00
CA PRO A 699 26.24 -7.91 -35.12
C PRO A 699 24.98 -7.36 -35.81
N ARG A 700 25.12 -6.18 -36.43
CA ARG A 700 24.18 -5.69 -37.45
C ARG A 700 24.69 -6.05 -38.84
N GLN A 701 23.95 -6.90 -39.55
CA GLN A 701 23.84 -6.92 -41.01
C GLN A 701 22.33 -6.83 -41.30
N GLY A 702 21.77 -5.95 -42.13
CA GLY A 702 22.27 -5.31 -43.36
C GLY A 702 21.38 -5.80 -44.50
N MET A 703 20.39 -5.03 -44.95
CA MET A 703 20.32 -4.38 -46.28
C MET A 703 18.92 -4.67 -46.88
N LYS A 704 18.22 -3.86 -47.70
CA LYS A 704 18.59 -2.86 -48.72
C LYS A 704 17.50 -1.77 -48.87
N ARG A 705 17.91 -0.55 -49.22
CA ARG A 705 17.12 0.46 -49.99
C ARG A 705 17.16 0.13 -51.49
N PRO A 706 16.29 0.72 -52.32
CA PRO A 706 16.73 1.80 -53.23
C PRO A 706 15.74 3.01 -53.23
N ASN A 707 16.19 4.28 -53.17
CA ASN A 707 16.55 5.19 -54.29
C ASN A 707 15.32 5.57 -55.16
N LEU A 708 14.92 6.83 -55.44
CA LEU A 708 15.67 8.02 -55.90
C LEU A 708 14.75 9.27 -56.01
N ARG A 709 15.39 10.46 -55.97
CA ARG A 709 15.06 11.77 -56.62
C ARG A 709 13.90 12.65 -56.09
N GLY A 710 14.25 13.90 -55.74
CA GLY A 710 13.36 15.08 -55.74
C GLY A 710 13.10 15.62 -57.17
N PRO A 711 12.63 16.88 -57.40
CA PRO A 711 12.90 18.09 -56.60
C PRO A 711 11.71 19.07 -56.35
N LYS A 712 12.03 20.12 -55.57
CA LYS A 712 11.34 21.40 -55.26
C LYS A 712 10.22 21.90 -56.18
N ILE A 713 9.18 22.50 -55.58
CA ILE A 713 8.55 23.76 -56.04
C ILE A 713 8.15 24.62 -54.83
N ASP A 714 8.57 25.88 -54.85
CA ASP A 714 8.23 26.97 -53.93
C ASP A 714 6.84 27.57 -54.22
N ASN A 715 6.34 28.32 -53.24
CA ASN A 715 5.59 29.58 -53.34
C ASN A 715 4.05 29.64 -53.21
N TYR A 716 3.69 30.35 -52.14
CA TYR A 716 2.61 31.35 -51.96
C TYR A 716 1.17 31.01 -52.36
N LEU A 717 0.25 31.14 -51.39
CA LEU A 717 -0.64 32.32 -51.38
C LEU A 717 -1.36 32.50 -50.03
N HIS A 718 -1.37 33.77 -49.65
CA HIS A 718 -1.89 34.37 -48.44
C HIS A 718 -3.38 34.68 -48.61
N VAL A 719 -4.19 34.43 -47.58
CA VAL A 719 -5.58 34.86 -47.50
C VAL A 719 -5.63 36.29 -46.96
N LYS A 720 -6.37 37.18 -47.63
CA LYS A 720 -7.01 38.34 -47.00
C LYS A 720 -8.40 38.61 -47.62
N PRO A 721 -9.40 39.06 -46.82
CA PRO A 721 -10.77 39.25 -47.29
C PRO A 721 -11.14 40.73 -47.47
N GLN A 722 -12.36 40.92 -47.99
CA GLN A 722 -13.30 42.06 -47.81
C GLN A 722 -13.68 42.87 -49.07
N HIS A 723 -14.94 42.64 -49.46
CA HIS A 723 -16.03 43.61 -49.56
C HIS A 723 -16.01 44.78 -50.59
N VAL A 724 -17.14 44.81 -51.33
CA VAL A 724 -18.07 45.95 -51.52
C VAL A 724 -18.13 46.60 -52.91
N ASN A 725 -19.37 46.56 -53.43
CA ASN A 725 -20.11 47.53 -54.23
C ASN A 725 -20.17 47.46 -55.77
N LYS A 726 -21.42 47.28 -56.19
CA LYS A 726 -22.23 48.13 -57.09
C LYS A 726 -22.19 47.89 -58.60
N ARG A 727 -23.36 47.38 -59.02
CA ARG A 727 -24.31 47.98 -59.98
C ARG A 727 -24.03 47.86 -61.49
N ARG A 728 -25.03 47.20 -62.09
CA ARG A 728 -25.92 47.64 -63.20
C ARG A 728 -25.45 47.38 -64.64
N ARG A 729 -26.37 46.68 -65.34
CA ARG A 729 -26.91 46.93 -66.70
C ARG A 729 -25.89 46.71 -67.84
N SER A 730 -26.22 46.22 -69.02
CA SER A 730 -27.49 45.92 -69.70
C SER A 730 -27.11 45.39 -71.11
N VAL A 731 -27.81 44.34 -71.58
CA VAL A 731 -28.43 44.18 -72.91
C VAL A 731 -27.60 44.32 -74.21
N HIS A 732 -27.82 43.33 -75.10
CA HIS A 732 -27.65 43.30 -76.57
C HIS A 732 -26.20 43.37 -77.10
N GLU A 733 -25.82 42.77 -78.23
CA GLU A 733 -26.56 42.16 -79.35
C GLU A 733 -25.63 41.24 -80.15
N ARG A 734 -26.28 40.45 -81.03
CA ARG A 734 -25.77 39.67 -82.16
C ARG A 734 -24.57 40.28 -82.90
N LEU A 735 -23.71 39.40 -83.43
CA LEU A 735 -23.56 39.09 -84.87
C LEU A 735 -22.35 38.15 -85.05
N GLY A 736 -22.48 37.16 -85.95
CA GLY A 736 -21.35 36.34 -86.45
C GLY A 736 -20.43 37.15 -87.39
N PRO A 737 -19.67 36.54 -88.31
CA PRO A 737 -19.71 35.14 -88.75
C PRO A 737 -18.32 34.52 -89.08
N GLN A 738 -18.33 33.29 -89.65
CA GLN A 738 -17.33 32.71 -90.59
C GLN A 738 -15.91 32.45 -90.05
N CYS A 739 -15.09 31.52 -90.55
CA CYS A 739 -15.17 30.33 -91.40
C CYS A 739 -13.76 29.66 -91.32
N SER A 740 -13.69 28.38 -91.70
CA SER A 740 -12.53 27.66 -92.27
C SER A 740 -11.25 27.49 -91.42
N ALA A 741 -10.91 26.25 -91.06
CA ALA A 741 -10.05 25.36 -91.85
C ALA A 741 -9.51 24.20 -90.98
N ASN A 742 -9.58 22.99 -91.55
CA ASN A 742 -9.06 21.68 -91.12
C ASN A 742 -9.76 20.91 -90.00
#